data_AF-F1RX50-F1
#
_entry.id   AF-F1RX50-F1
#
_cell.length_a   1.000
_cell.length_b   1.000
_cell.length_c   1.000
_cell.angle_alpha   90.00
_cell.angle_beta   90.00
_cell.angle_gamma   90.00
#
_symmetry.space_group_name_H-M   'P 1'
#
loop_
_entity.id
_entity.type
_entity.pdbx_description
1 polymer ?
#
loop_
_entity_poly.entity_id
_entity_poly.type
_entity_poly.pdbx_seq_one_letter_code
_entity_poly.pdbx_strand_id
1 'polypeptide(L)'
;MWRSGWRARGALRGLGGRSADLRAWRWESSAACERALRYQVGEKLHGFTVSQVTAVPELSLTAVRLSHDGTGAQYLHLAREDRNNTFSVQFRTTPADSSGAPHILEHTVLCGSQRYPCRDPFFKMLNRSLCTFMNAFTASDYTLYPFSTQNPKDFQNLLSVYLDAAFFPCLRELDFWCEGWRLEHEDPSDPQTPLVFKGVVFNEMKGVFADNERIFSQHLQNRLLPDHTYAVVSGGDPLCIPDLTWEQLRRFHATHYHPSNARFFTYGNFPLEQHLRQIHEEALSKFQKIEPRTAVPAQKPWDQPREFQISCAPDSLAAGSSGQTTVSVSFLLPHITDTFEAFTLSLLSSLLVSGPSAPFYQSLIESGLGTGFSPDAGYNGCTREAYFSVGLQGVAEEDVGAVRDLVDRTLDGVIEKGFEADRIEALLHKIEIQMKHQSVSFGLALTLHIASCWNHDGDPVELLKLGAQVAQFRKCLEDNPKFLQEKVQQYFKNNQHKLTLSMTPDDKYSEKQMQMEAEKLKQKVSSLSPEDKQRLHEKGLELQAQQSQPQDASCLPALKVSDIEPRIPATDLEVATAAGDVPVQCCAQPTNGLVYFRAFASLNTVPEELRPYVPLFCSVLTKLGCGSLDYREQAQQVELKTGGLAASPQVLPDDTHLDTYEQGVLFSSLCLDRNLPDMMRLWSEIFNSPRLEEEERFRVLVKMTAQELANGVPDSGHLYASTRAGRTLASAGDLQEAFGGMDQVRLMKRIAETADLTPVLKKLPRIKKHLLNRDSLRCAVNATPQQMPQAQRAVDGFVRSLSRSQKERKPVRPQVVEKPAPTPDVVCGDKHTPDP
;
A
#
# COMPACT_ATOMS: atom_id res chain seq x y z
N MET A 1 -59.66 -9.69 8.26
CA MET A 1 -61.04 -9.84 7.78
C MET A 1 -61.03 -10.71 6.53
N TRP A 2 -61.82 -11.80 6.55
CA TRP A 2 -62.20 -12.69 5.43
C TRP A 2 -61.09 -13.49 4.73
N ARG A 3 -61.18 -14.80 4.45
CA ARG A 3 -61.99 -15.94 4.94
C ARG A 3 -61.43 -17.21 4.27
N SER A 4 -61.29 -18.30 5.04
CA SER A 4 -61.51 -19.75 4.71
C SER A 4 -61.13 -20.31 3.32
N GLY A 5 -60.36 -21.41 3.22
CA GLY A 5 -60.79 -22.82 3.39
C GLY A 5 -60.31 -23.62 2.16
N TRP A 6 -60.02 -24.92 2.10
CA TRP A 6 -60.37 -26.13 2.86
C TRP A 6 -59.39 -27.27 2.53
N ARG A 7 -59.41 -28.31 3.37
CA ARG A 7 -58.67 -29.59 3.27
C ARG A 7 -59.28 -30.55 2.24
N ALA A 8 -58.46 -31.46 1.68
CA ALA A 8 -58.85 -32.85 1.44
C ALA A 8 -57.62 -33.79 1.36
N ARG A 9 -57.65 -34.88 2.13
CA ARG A 9 -56.78 -36.07 2.04
C ARG A 9 -57.47 -37.12 1.18
N GLY A 10 -56.72 -37.96 0.44
CA GLY A 10 -57.28 -39.20 -0.13
C GLY A 10 -56.38 -40.01 -1.09
N ALA A 11 -55.61 -40.94 -0.52
CA ALA A 11 -55.28 -42.30 -0.97
C ALA A 11 -54.80 -42.64 -2.42
N LEU A 12 -53.53 -43.08 -2.49
CA LEU A 12 -52.99 -44.35 -3.05
C LEU A 12 -53.60 -44.97 -4.33
N ARG A 13 -52.77 -45.11 -5.37
CA ARG A 13 -52.42 -46.39 -6.02
C ARG A 13 -51.23 -46.22 -6.98
N GLY A 14 -50.24 -47.10 -6.84
CA GLY A 14 -49.00 -47.08 -7.62
C GLY A 14 -49.11 -47.80 -8.97
N LEU A 15 -48.07 -47.62 -9.77
CA LEU A 15 -47.51 -48.45 -10.86
C LEU A 15 -46.25 -47.69 -11.28
N GLY A 16 -45.04 -48.17 -11.03
CA GLY A 16 -44.38 -49.16 -11.88
C GLY A 16 -43.07 -48.51 -12.35
N GLY A 17 -41.93 -49.11 -11.98
CA GLY A 17 -40.62 -48.49 -12.01
C GLY A 17 -40.08 -48.10 -13.38
N ARG A 18 -39.17 -47.11 -13.34
CA ARG A 18 -37.97 -47.03 -14.19
C ARG A 18 -36.91 -46.28 -13.38
N SER A 19 -35.86 -46.99 -13.00
CA SER A 19 -34.66 -46.46 -12.38
C SER A 19 -33.96 -45.54 -13.37
N ALA A 20 -34.01 -44.23 -13.12
CA ALA A 20 -33.02 -43.31 -13.63
C ALA A 20 -31.96 -43.17 -12.52
N ASP A 21 -30.74 -43.63 -12.81
CA ASP A 21 -29.53 -43.41 -12.01
C ASP A 21 -29.26 -41.91 -11.84
N LEU A 22 -29.93 -41.31 -10.86
CA LEU A 22 -29.49 -40.07 -10.25
C LEU A 22 -28.45 -40.46 -9.20
N ARG A 23 -27.19 -40.63 -9.62
CA ARG A 23 -26.05 -40.50 -8.71
C ARG A 23 -26.04 -39.06 -8.22
N ALA A 24 -26.79 -38.82 -7.15
CA ALA A 24 -26.62 -37.65 -6.30
C ALA A 24 -25.19 -37.67 -5.78
N TRP A 25 -24.32 -36.88 -6.40
CA TRP A 25 -23.06 -36.47 -5.81
C TRP A 25 -23.42 -35.69 -4.55
N ARG A 26 -23.39 -36.38 -3.40
CA ARG A 26 -23.32 -35.73 -2.10
C ARG A 26 -22.04 -34.91 -2.12
N TRP A 27 -22.17 -33.58 -2.21
CA TRP A 27 -21.11 -32.68 -1.83
C TRP A 27 -20.87 -32.88 -0.32
N GLU A 28 -19.94 -33.74 0.04
CA GLU A 28 -19.18 -33.49 1.25
C GLU A 28 -18.41 -32.19 0.97
N SER A 29 -18.86 -31.11 1.61
CA SER A 29 -18.30 -29.76 1.50
C SER A 29 -16.88 -29.73 2.06
N SER A 30 -15.92 -30.27 1.31
CA SER A 30 -14.49 -30.14 1.63
C SER A 30 -13.98 -28.79 1.16
N ALA A 31 -13.36 -28.03 2.06
CA ALA A 31 -12.80 -26.71 1.79
C ALA A 31 -11.80 -26.75 0.62
N ALA A 32 -11.53 -25.61 -0.03
CA ALA A 32 -10.57 -25.54 -1.15
C ALA A 32 -9.19 -26.15 -0.82
N CYS A 33 -8.64 -25.88 0.36
CA CYS A 33 -7.37 -26.44 0.80
C CYS A 33 -7.41 -27.98 0.96
N GLU A 34 -8.49 -28.54 1.51
CA GLU A 34 -8.67 -29.99 1.64
C GLU A 34 -8.79 -30.69 0.29
N ARG A 35 -9.42 -30.04 -0.70
CA ARG A 35 -9.45 -30.53 -2.08
C ARG A 35 -8.05 -30.55 -2.69
N ALA A 36 -7.27 -29.49 -2.50
CA ALA A 36 -5.91 -29.38 -3.04
C ALA A 36 -4.93 -30.42 -2.45
N LEU A 37 -5.14 -30.87 -1.21
CA LEU A 37 -4.34 -31.97 -0.61
C LEU A 37 -4.51 -33.32 -1.33
N ARG A 38 -5.51 -33.46 -2.20
CA ARG A 38 -5.75 -34.70 -2.96
C ARG A 38 -4.88 -34.82 -4.20
N TYR A 39 -4.28 -33.72 -4.68
CA TYR A 39 -3.37 -33.76 -5.82
C TYR A 39 -2.12 -34.58 -5.49
N GLN A 40 -1.63 -35.33 -6.47
CA GLN A 40 -0.43 -36.15 -6.32
C GLN A 40 0.75 -35.56 -7.09
N VAL A 41 1.95 -35.65 -6.52
CA VAL A 41 3.17 -35.29 -7.24
C VAL A 41 3.32 -36.18 -8.48
N GLY A 42 3.54 -35.58 -9.65
CA GLY A 42 3.57 -36.25 -10.95
C GLY A 42 2.21 -36.31 -11.67
N GLU A 43 1.13 -35.88 -11.02
CA GLU A 43 -0.19 -35.78 -11.66
C GLU A 43 -0.16 -34.76 -12.81
N LYS A 44 -0.77 -35.13 -13.94
CA LYS A 44 -0.83 -34.30 -15.15
C LYS A 44 -2.20 -33.66 -15.31
N LEU A 45 -2.22 -32.34 -15.36
CA LEU A 45 -3.43 -31.52 -15.47
C LEU A 45 -3.26 -30.51 -16.60
N HIS A 46 -3.98 -30.71 -17.70
CA HIS A 46 -4.05 -29.74 -18.82
C HIS A 46 -2.68 -29.21 -19.29
N GLY A 47 -1.70 -30.10 -19.49
CA GLY A 47 -0.34 -29.72 -19.95
C GLY A 47 0.61 -29.29 -18.83
N PHE A 48 0.19 -29.33 -17.57
CA PHE A 48 1.03 -29.10 -16.39
C PHE A 48 1.26 -30.38 -15.60
N THR A 49 2.40 -30.47 -14.93
CA THR A 49 2.72 -31.54 -13.98
C THR A 49 2.86 -30.97 -12.56
N VAL A 50 2.17 -31.56 -11.59
CA VAL A 50 2.28 -31.20 -10.17
C VAL A 50 3.65 -31.61 -9.64
N SER A 51 4.41 -30.66 -9.10
CA SER A 51 5.74 -30.90 -8.54
C SER A 51 5.77 -30.94 -7.01
N GLN A 52 4.85 -30.23 -6.34
CA GLN A 52 4.81 -30.16 -4.89
C GLN A 52 3.40 -29.79 -4.39
N VAL A 53 2.98 -30.41 -3.28
CA VAL A 53 1.77 -30.05 -2.53
C VAL A 53 2.17 -29.83 -1.08
N THR A 54 1.85 -28.67 -0.51
CA THR A 54 2.28 -28.28 0.85
C THR A 54 1.13 -27.64 1.62
N ALA A 55 0.77 -28.22 2.76
CA ALA A 55 -0.17 -27.61 3.69
C ALA A 55 0.52 -26.45 4.44
N VAL A 56 -0.16 -25.30 4.53
CA VAL A 56 0.30 -24.12 5.30
C VAL A 56 -0.84 -23.71 6.25
N PRO A 57 -1.04 -24.45 7.35
CA PRO A 57 -2.18 -24.27 8.24
C PRO A 57 -2.23 -22.88 8.90
N GLU A 58 -1.08 -22.26 9.17
CA GLU A 58 -0.98 -20.92 9.75
C GLU A 58 -1.62 -19.83 8.87
N LEU A 59 -1.69 -20.05 7.55
CA LEU A 59 -2.36 -19.17 6.59
C LEU A 59 -3.68 -19.78 6.06
N SER A 60 -4.10 -20.92 6.62
CA SER A 60 -5.31 -21.67 6.25
C SER A 60 -5.39 -21.99 4.74
N LEU A 61 -4.26 -22.39 4.16
CA LEU A 61 -4.15 -22.65 2.72
C LEU A 61 -3.32 -23.90 2.39
N THR A 62 -3.41 -24.35 1.15
CA THR A 62 -2.55 -25.40 0.57
C THR A 62 -1.89 -24.87 -0.69
N ALA A 63 -0.56 -24.91 -0.73
CA ALA A 63 0.24 -24.51 -1.87
C ALA A 63 0.46 -25.70 -2.81
N VAL A 64 0.15 -25.52 -4.09
CA VAL A 64 0.38 -26.51 -5.16
C VAL A 64 1.31 -25.88 -6.19
N ARG A 65 2.49 -26.46 -6.37
CA ARG A 65 3.43 -26.04 -7.42
C ARG A 65 3.28 -26.93 -8.63
N LEU A 66 3.32 -26.32 -9.80
CA LEU A 66 3.26 -27.02 -11.07
C LEU A 66 4.28 -26.43 -12.05
N SER A 67 4.62 -27.21 -13.08
CA SER A 67 5.36 -26.71 -14.24
C SER A 67 4.64 -27.13 -15.52
N HIS A 68 4.58 -26.22 -16.50
CA HIS A 68 4.02 -26.52 -17.81
C HIS A 68 4.99 -27.38 -18.63
N ASP A 69 4.53 -28.55 -19.09
CA ASP A 69 5.36 -29.55 -19.75
C ASP A 69 6.02 -29.01 -21.03
N GLY A 70 5.29 -28.20 -21.83
CA GLY A 70 5.76 -27.73 -23.14
C GLY A 70 6.69 -26.52 -23.10
N THR A 71 6.65 -25.71 -22.04
CA THR A 71 7.38 -24.42 -21.96
C THR A 71 8.27 -24.30 -20.73
N GLY A 72 8.08 -25.13 -19.71
CA GLY A 72 8.75 -25.00 -18.41
C GLY A 72 8.21 -23.85 -17.54
N ALA A 73 7.13 -23.17 -17.96
CA ALA A 73 6.54 -22.08 -17.18
C ALA A 73 6.18 -22.58 -15.77
N GLN A 74 6.53 -21.81 -14.74
CA GLN A 74 6.27 -22.19 -13.36
C GLN A 74 4.89 -21.70 -12.90
N TYR A 75 4.26 -22.46 -12.03
CA TYR A 75 2.94 -22.16 -11.50
C TYR A 75 2.89 -22.36 -9.99
N LEU A 76 2.22 -21.46 -9.28
CA LEU A 76 1.88 -21.60 -7.86
C LEU A 76 0.39 -21.34 -7.68
N HIS A 77 -0.34 -22.34 -7.21
CA HIS A 77 -1.73 -22.21 -6.76
C HIS A 77 -1.79 -22.23 -5.24
N LEU A 78 -2.48 -21.26 -4.64
CA LEU A 78 -2.75 -21.20 -3.21
C LEU A 78 -4.25 -21.43 -2.97
N ALA A 79 -4.60 -22.68 -2.69
CA ALA A 79 -5.98 -23.08 -2.43
C ALA A 79 -6.38 -22.68 -1.01
N ARG A 80 -7.36 -21.79 -0.90
CA ARG A 80 -7.90 -21.28 0.37
C ARG A 80 -9.39 -21.01 0.23
N GLU A 81 -10.15 -21.21 1.30
CA GLU A 81 -11.58 -20.92 1.29
C GLU A 81 -11.84 -19.39 1.37
N ASP A 82 -11.56 -18.72 0.27
CA ASP A 82 -11.73 -17.29 0.07
C ASP A 82 -12.39 -17.06 -1.29
N ARG A 83 -13.49 -16.30 -1.29
CA ARG A 83 -14.25 -15.98 -2.50
C ARG A 83 -13.52 -14.99 -3.38
N ASN A 84 -12.65 -14.14 -2.82
CA ASN A 84 -11.90 -13.17 -3.61
C ASN A 84 -10.69 -13.84 -4.28
N ASN A 85 -10.92 -14.39 -5.47
CA ASN A 85 -9.91 -15.14 -6.18
C ASN A 85 -8.99 -14.18 -6.94
N THR A 86 -7.68 -14.45 -6.91
CA THR A 86 -6.66 -13.61 -7.57
C THR A 86 -5.91 -14.43 -8.61
N PHE A 87 -5.62 -13.83 -9.75
CA PHE A 87 -4.66 -14.30 -10.73
C PHE A 87 -3.53 -13.29 -10.86
N SER A 88 -2.31 -13.74 -11.11
CA SER A 88 -1.27 -12.89 -11.68
C SER A 88 -0.37 -13.68 -12.63
N VAL A 89 0.24 -12.95 -13.57
CA VAL A 89 1.39 -13.42 -14.34
C VAL A 89 2.53 -12.43 -14.17
N GLN A 90 3.71 -12.96 -13.84
CA GLN A 90 4.94 -12.20 -13.67
C GLN A 90 5.92 -12.52 -14.79
N PHE A 91 6.61 -11.52 -15.32
CA PHE A 91 7.72 -11.67 -16.25
C PHE A 91 8.97 -11.02 -15.68
N ARG A 92 10.10 -11.73 -15.75
CA ARG A 92 11.41 -11.13 -15.43
C ARG A 92 11.82 -10.18 -16.55
N THR A 93 11.88 -8.89 -16.28
CA THR A 93 12.09 -7.82 -17.27
C THR A 93 13.30 -6.99 -16.89
N THR A 94 14.43 -7.18 -17.57
CA THR A 94 15.71 -6.59 -17.17
C THR A 94 16.12 -5.46 -18.12
N PRO A 95 15.69 -4.20 -17.90
CA PRO A 95 16.13 -3.07 -18.72
C PRO A 95 17.65 -2.87 -18.63
N ALA A 96 18.25 -2.45 -19.75
CA ALA A 96 19.66 -2.13 -19.87
C ALA A 96 19.93 -0.61 -19.97
N ASP A 97 18.87 0.20 -20.02
CA ASP A 97 18.89 1.65 -20.08
C ASP A 97 17.71 2.23 -19.28
N SER A 98 17.72 3.56 -19.09
CA SER A 98 16.69 4.29 -18.35
C SER A 98 15.54 4.77 -19.24
N SER A 99 15.30 4.13 -20.39
CA SER A 99 14.26 4.56 -21.34
C SER A 99 12.83 4.26 -20.86
N GLY A 100 12.68 3.45 -19.80
CA GLY A 100 11.36 3.02 -19.31
C GLY A 100 10.71 1.93 -20.15
N ALA A 101 11.47 1.23 -21.01
CA ALA A 101 10.95 0.16 -21.87
C ALA A 101 10.02 -0.85 -21.18
N PRO A 102 10.32 -1.42 -19.98
CA PRO A 102 9.40 -2.34 -19.32
C PRO A 102 8.11 -1.66 -18.87
N HIS A 103 8.18 -0.42 -18.39
CA HIS A 103 7.02 0.33 -17.91
C HIS A 103 6.10 0.76 -19.06
N ILE A 104 6.67 1.30 -20.13
CA ILE A 104 5.92 1.65 -21.35
C ILE A 104 5.32 0.40 -21.99
N LEU A 105 6.03 -0.73 -21.96
CA LEU A 105 5.51 -1.99 -22.48
C LEU A 105 4.31 -2.46 -21.64
N GLU A 106 4.38 -2.33 -20.32
CA GLU A 106 3.29 -2.69 -19.43
C GLU A 106 1.99 -1.96 -19.75
N HIS A 107 2.06 -0.65 -19.99
CA HIS A 107 0.93 0.10 -20.52
C HIS A 107 0.50 -0.38 -21.92
N THR A 108 1.46 -0.52 -22.84
CA THR A 108 1.16 -0.75 -24.26
C THR A 108 0.55 -2.13 -24.53
N VAL A 109 0.89 -3.16 -23.75
CA VAL A 109 0.26 -4.48 -23.91
C VAL A 109 -1.24 -4.47 -23.57
N LEU A 110 -1.68 -3.51 -22.74
CA LEU A 110 -3.06 -3.33 -22.31
C LEU A 110 -3.90 -2.51 -23.30
N CYS A 111 -3.30 -1.99 -24.38
CA CYS A 111 -3.97 -1.18 -25.41
C CYS A 111 -4.68 -2.01 -26.49
N GLY A 112 -4.40 -3.30 -26.61
CA GLY A 112 -4.98 -4.17 -27.65
C GLY A 112 -4.20 -5.45 -27.84
N SER A 113 -4.88 -6.53 -28.19
CA SER A 113 -4.28 -7.84 -28.42
C SER A 113 -4.88 -8.57 -29.62
N GLN A 114 -4.30 -9.69 -30.03
CA GLN A 114 -4.75 -10.41 -31.23
C GLN A 114 -6.22 -10.85 -31.17
N ARG A 115 -6.68 -11.36 -30.02
CA ARG A 115 -8.07 -11.76 -29.80
C ARG A 115 -8.97 -10.58 -29.49
N TYR A 116 -8.42 -9.54 -28.86
CA TYR A 116 -9.14 -8.34 -28.45
C TYR A 116 -8.49 -7.08 -29.08
N PRO A 117 -8.62 -6.91 -30.42
CA PRO A 117 -7.88 -5.88 -31.15
C PRO A 117 -8.46 -4.47 -30.99
N CYS A 118 -9.62 -4.32 -30.33
CA CYS A 118 -10.18 -3.00 -30.05
C CYS A 118 -9.21 -2.19 -29.19
N ARG A 119 -9.24 -0.86 -29.29
CA ARG A 119 -8.41 0.02 -28.45
C ARG A 119 -8.82 -0.06 -26.97
N ASP A 120 -7.84 -0.06 -26.08
CA ASP A 120 -7.95 -0.09 -24.61
C ASP A 120 -8.84 -1.21 -24.02
N PRO A 121 -8.58 -2.52 -24.30
CA PRO A 121 -9.27 -3.63 -23.66
C PRO A 121 -9.30 -3.53 -22.13
N PHE A 122 -8.17 -3.17 -21.52
CA PHE A 122 -8.04 -3.11 -20.05
C PHE A 122 -9.02 -2.10 -19.43
N PHE A 123 -9.00 -0.84 -19.88
CA PHE A 123 -9.91 0.19 -19.37
C PHE A 123 -11.37 -0.10 -19.69
N LYS A 124 -11.65 -0.69 -20.86
CA LYS A 124 -13.02 -1.13 -21.20
C LYS A 124 -13.49 -2.26 -20.28
N MET A 125 -12.61 -3.18 -19.89
CA MET A 125 -12.96 -4.28 -18.99
C MET A 125 -13.31 -3.82 -17.57
N LEU A 126 -12.75 -2.69 -17.08
CA LEU A 126 -13.11 -2.12 -15.78
C LEU A 126 -14.63 -1.87 -15.64
N ASN A 127 -15.30 -1.50 -16.74
CA ASN A 127 -16.74 -1.23 -16.77
C ASN A 127 -17.59 -2.43 -17.25
N ARG A 128 -16.97 -3.60 -17.45
CA ARG A 128 -17.60 -4.84 -17.96
C ARG A 128 -17.43 -6.02 -17.00
N SER A 129 -16.87 -5.75 -15.83
CA SER A 129 -16.35 -6.68 -14.84
C SER A 129 -16.93 -6.34 -13.46
N LEU A 130 -16.89 -7.29 -12.53
CA LEU A 130 -17.12 -7.08 -11.10
C LEU A 130 -15.83 -7.32 -10.31
N CYS A 131 -14.68 -7.02 -10.93
CA CYS A 131 -13.39 -7.15 -10.31
C CYS A 131 -13.31 -6.38 -9.00
N THR A 132 -12.70 -7.00 -8.01
CA THR A 132 -12.29 -6.36 -6.77
C THR A 132 -10.94 -5.66 -6.92
N PHE A 133 -10.14 -6.05 -7.91
CA PHE A 133 -8.89 -5.42 -8.26
C PHE A 133 -8.53 -5.72 -9.72
N MET A 134 -8.01 -4.74 -10.46
CA MET A 134 -7.40 -4.89 -11.78
C MET A 134 -6.30 -3.86 -11.91
N ASN A 135 -5.07 -4.29 -12.12
CA ASN A 135 -3.94 -3.39 -12.37
C ASN A 135 -2.77 -4.13 -13.02
N ALA A 136 -1.69 -3.40 -13.29
CA ALA A 136 -0.38 -3.93 -13.60
C ALA A 136 0.68 -3.06 -12.92
N PHE A 137 1.88 -3.62 -12.73
CA PHE A 137 2.96 -2.97 -12.01
C PHE A 137 4.31 -3.31 -12.65
N THR A 138 5.18 -2.31 -12.75
CA THR A 138 6.58 -2.48 -13.16
C THR A 138 7.51 -2.21 -11.98
N ALA A 139 8.21 -3.25 -11.52
CA ALA A 139 9.29 -3.14 -10.54
C ALA A 139 10.63 -2.88 -11.25
N SER A 140 11.75 -2.98 -10.52
CA SER A 140 13.08 -2.78 -11.11
C SER A 140 13.42 -3.82 -12.19
N ASP A 141 13.05 -5.09 -11.98
CA ASP A 141 13.47 -6.21 -12.82
C ASP A 141 12.36 -7.25 -13.08
N TYR A 142 11.10 -6.90 -12.79
CA TYR A 142 9.94 -7.69 -13.17
C TYR A 142 8.72 -6.81 -13.44
N THR A 143 7.82 -7.32 -14.28
CA THR A 143 6.48 -6.76 -14.50
C THR A 143 5.44 -7.77 -14.03
N LEU A 144 4.42 -7.33 -13.29
CA LEU A 144 3.37 -8.15 -12.72
C LEU A 144 1.99 -7.68 -13.18
N TYR A 145 1.15 -8.61 -13.64
CA TYR A 145 -0.23 -8.31 -14.08
C TYR A 145 -1.27 -9.03 -13.21
N PRO A 146 -1.68 -8.46 -12.07
CA PRO A 146 -2.68 -9.07 -11.20
C PRO A 146 -4.11 -8.55 -11.41
N PHE A 147 -5.08 -9.45 -11.29
CA PHE A 147 -6.49 -9.09 -11.06
C PHE A 147 -7.12 -9.99 -10.01
N SER A 148 -8.20 -9.52 -9.39
CA SER A 148 -9.04 -10.32 -8.50
C SER A 148 -10.52 -10.06 -8.69
N THR A 149 -11.33 -11.09 -8.45
CA THR A 149 -12.80 -11.03 -8.53
C THR A 149 -13.43 -12.15 -7.71
N GLN A 150 -14.66 -11.90 -7.26
CA GLN A 150 -15.48 -12.88 -6.55
C GLN A 150 -16.41 -13.67 -7.48
N ASN A 151 -16.50 -13.30 -8.77
CA ASN A 151 -17.37 -13.96 -9.73
C ASN A 151 -16.55 -14.95 -10.60
N PRO A 152 -16.86 -16.26 -10.59
CA PRO A 152 -16.12 -17.26 -11.37
C PRO A 152 -16.15 -17.04 -12.89
N LYS A 153 -17.24 -16.49 -13.43
CA LYS A 153 -17.35 -16.19 -14.87
C LYS A 153 -16.52 -14.98 -15.22
N ASP A 154 -16.56 -13.96 -14.38
CA ASP A 154 -15.73 -12.77 -14.50
C ASP A 154 -14.24 -13.11 -14.46
N PHE A 155 -13.83 -14.01 -13.57
CA PHE A 155 -12.45 -14.48 -13.49
C PHE A 155 -11.97 -15.07 -14.81
N GLN A 156 -12.80 -15.89 -15.47
CA GLN A 156 -12.46 -16.47 -16.77
C GLN A 156 -12.38 -15.42 -17.87
N ASN A 157 -13.25 -14.41 -17.82
CA ASN A 157 -13.26 -13.30 -18.77
C ASN A 157 -11.97 -12.48 -18.65
N LEU A 158 -11.62 -12.09 -17.42
CA LEU A 158 -10.39 -11.33 -17.11
C LEU A 158 -9.14 -12.14 -17.43
N LEU A 159 -9.12 -13.44 -17.10
CA LEU A 159 -8.00 -14.33 -17.41
C LEU A 159 -7.73 -14.35 -18.92
N SER A 160 -8.78 -14.47 -19.74
CA SER A 160 -8.63 -14.48 -21.21
C SER A 160 -8.04 -13.17 -21.72
N VAL A 161 -8.50 -12.02 -21.20
CA VAL A 161 -8.01 -10.69 -21.60
C VAL A 161 -6.56 -10.47 -21.16
N TYR A 162 -6.20 -10.81 -19.92
CA TYR A 162 -4.85 -10.66 -19.40
C TYR A 162 -3.84 -11.57 -20.10
N LEU A 163 -4.22 -12.82 -20.38
CA LEU A 163 -3.36 -13.75 -21.14
C LEU A 163 -3.11 -13.23 -22.55
N ASP A 164 -4.16 -12.81 -23.26
CA ASP A 164 -4.02 -12.35 -24.63
C ASP A 164 -3.26 -11.01 -24.72
N ALA A 165 -3.49 -10.10 -23.77
CA ALA A 165 -2.73 -8.85 -23.64
C ALA A 165 -1.23 -9.12 -23.41
N ALA A 166 -0.88 -9.93 -22.40
CA ALA A 166 0.52 -10.16 -22.08
C ALA A 166 1.26 -10.94 -23.18
N PHE A 167 0.67 -12.01 -23.72
CA PHE A 167 1.37 -12.91 -24.65
C PHE A 167 1.21 -12.52 -26.13
N PHE A 168 0.09 -11.90 -26.52
CA PHE A 168 -0.22 -11.58 -27.91
C PHE A 168 -0.68 -10.12 -28.10
N PRO A 169 0.05 -9.13 -27.58
CA PRO A 169 -0.32 -7.73 -27.74
C PRO A 169 -0.21 -7.28 -29.20
N CYS A 170 -1.03 -6.30 -29.58
CA CYS A 170 -0.92 -5.68 -30.90
C CYS A 170 0.37 -4.85 -31.04
N LEU A 171 0.78 -4.17 -29.96
CA LEU A 171 1.91 -3.22 -29.93
C LEU A 171 1.86 -2.24 -31.11
N ARG A 172 0.71 -1.59 -31.33
CA ARG A 172 0.57 -0.59 -32.40
C ARG A 172 1.45 0.62 -32.09
N GLU A 173 2.01 1.21 -33.14
CA GLU A 173 2.91 2.35 -32.98
C GLU A 173 2.21 3.55 -32.33
N LEU A 174 0.94 3.81 -32.68
CA LEU A 174 0.17 4.92 -32.10
C LEU A 174 -0.26 4.67 -30.64
N ASP A 175 -0.39 3.41 -30.22
CA ASP A 175 -0.60 3.09 -28.80
C ASP A 175 0.67 3.37 -28.00
N PHE A 176 1.85 3.00 -28.55
CA PHE A 176 3.14 3.37 -27.98
C PHE A 176 3.33 4.90 -27.89
N TRP A 177 2.87 5.66 -28.89
CA TRP A 177 2.89 7.13 -28.86
C TRP A 177 1.96 7.73 -27.80
N CYS A 178 0.83 7.07 -27.53
CA CYS A 178 -0.12 7.46 -26.50
C CYS A 178 0.49 7.21 -25.11
N GLU A 179 0.89 5.97 -24.85
CA GLU A 179 1.29 5.51 -23.52
C GLU A 179 2.73 5.87 -23.16
N GLY A 180 3.66 5.76 -24.11
CA GLY A 180 5.08 6.04 -23.90
C GLY A 180 5.41 7.51 -24.05
N TRP A 181 5.86 7.88 -25.26
CA TRP A 181 6.17 9.25 -25.62
C TRP A 181 5.99 9.49 -27.13
N ARG A 182 5.77 10.75 -27.50
CA ARG A 182 5.75 11.23 -28.88
C ARG A 182 6.12 12.69 -28.98
N LEU A 183 6.44 13.13 -30.20
CA LEU A 183 6.38 14.54 -30.58
C LEU A 183 4.98 14.84 -31.13
N GLU A 184 4.37 15.91 -30.66
CA GLU A 184 3.06 16.36 -31.13
C GLU A 184 3.06 17.88 -31.28
N HIS A 185 2.35 18.38 -32.29
CA HIS A 185 2.06 19.80 -32.41
C HIS A 185 1.18 20.25 -31.23
N GLU A 186 1.37 21.47 -30.71
CA GLU A 186 0.51 22.01 -29.65
C GLU A 186 -0.98 21.94 -30.03
N ASP A 187 -1.27 22.32 -31.29
CA ASP A 187 -2.51 21.99 -31.97
C ASP A 187 -2.23 20.90 -33.02
N PRO A 188 -2.70 19.65 -32.81
CA PRO A 188 -2.51 18.56 -33.77
C PRO A 188 -3.00 18.86 -35.19
N SER A 189 -3.96 19.79 -35.33
CA SER A 189 -4.52 20.19 -36.62
C SER A 189 -3.76 21.30 -37.34
N ASP A 190 -2.83 21.99 -36.66
CA ASP A 190 -2.00 23.05 -37.23
C ASP A 190 -0.51 22.67 -37.21
N PRO A 191 0.08 22.28 -38.36
CA PRO A 191 1.49 21.92 -38.47
C PRO A 191 2.45 23.10 -38.30
N GLN A 192 1.96 24.33 -38.17
CA GLN A 192 2.78 25.51 -37.86
C GLN A 192 3.02 25.70 -36.36
N THR A 193 2.22 25.05 -35.50
CA THR A 193 2.43 25.15 -34.05
C THR A 193 3.69 24.39 -33.61
N PRO A 194 4.33 24.79 -32.50
CA PRO A 194 5.53 24.12 -32.00
C PRO A 194 5.31 22.62 -31.72
N LEU A 195 6.36 21.82 -31.95
CA LEU A 195 6.39 20.42 -31.51
C LEU A 195 6.79 20.34 -30.03
N VAL A 196 6.07 19.54 -29.26
CA VAL A 196 6.28 19.29 -27.83
C VAL A 196 6.32 17.79 -27.52
N PHE A 197 6.92 17.41 -26.39
CA PHE A 197 6.81 16.04 -25.88
C PHE A 197 5.45 15.80 -25.21
N LYS A 198 4.84 14.65 -25.51
CA LYS A 198 3.63 14.14 -24.83
C LYS A 198 3.74 12.64 -24.62
N GLY A 199 3.02 12.10 -23.63
CA GLY A 199 2.95 10.66 -23.33
C GLY A 199 2.42 10.43 -21.92
N VAL A 200 1.78 9.29 -21.67
CA VAL A 200 1.24 8.94 -20.33
C VAL A 200 2.40 8.70 -19.36
N VAL A 201 3.23 7.69 -19.63
CA VAL A 201 4.39 7.32 -18.79
C VAL A 201 5.40 8.47 -18.70
N PHE A 202 5.60 9.24 -19.78
CA PHE A 202 6.45 10.43 -19.75
C PHE A 202 6.00 11.43 -18.66
N ASN A 203 4.71 11.74 -18.58
CA ASN A 203 4.18 12.67 -17.57
C ASN A 203 4.09 12.01 -16.19
N GLU A 204 3.77 10.73 -16.12
CA GLU A 204 3.77 9.96 -14.87
C GLU A 204 5.15 10.02 -14.21
N MET A 205 6.22 9.71 -14.94
CA MET A 205 7.57 9.70 -14.38
C MET A 205 8.07 11.10 -14.00
N LYS A 206 7.61 12.16 -14.69
CA LYS A 206 7.82 13.55 -14.23
C LYS A 206 7.11 13.82 -12.90
N GLY A 207 5.92 13.26 -12.67
CA GLY A 207 5.21 13.33 -11.40
C GLY A 207 5.89 12.50 -10.30
N VAL A 208 6.33 11.28 -10.61
CA VAL A 208 7.06 10.39 -9.68
C VAL A 208 8.34 11.05 -9.17
N PHE A 209 9.11 11.70 -10.05
CA PHE A 209 10.33 12.44 -9.67
C PHE A 209 10.06 13.88 -9.21
N ALA A 210 8.80 14.30 -9.05
CA ALA A 210 8.48 15.49 -8.28
C ALA A 210 8.58 15.22 -6.76
N ASP A 211 8.54 13.95 -6.35
CA ASP A 211 8.84 13.52 -5.00
C ASP A 211 10.35 13.32 -4.82
N ASN A 212 10.94 14.14 -3.95
CA ASN A 212 12.35 14.09 -3.61
C ASN A 212 12.74 12.76 -2.92
N GLU A 213 11.86 12.14 -2.14
CA GLU A 213 12.16 10.84 -1.52
C GLU A 213 12.35 9.76 -2.60
N ARG A 214 11.59 9.86 -3.70
CA ARG A 214 11.69 8.95 -4.82
C ARG A 214 12.97 9.14 -5.64
N ILE A 215 13.41 10.40 -5.83
CA ILE A 215 14.73 10.70 -6.42
C ILE A 215 15.82 10.02 -5.59
N PHE A 216 15.78 10.18 -4.26
CA PHE A 216 16.78 9.59 -3.35
C PHE A 216 16.80 8.05 -3.44
N SER A 217 15.64 7.41 -3.30
CA SER A 217 15.48 5.95 -3.37
C SER A 217 16.02 5.38 -4.70
N GLN A 218 15.68 6.02 -5.82
CA GLN A 218 16.12 5.60 -7.15
C GLN A 218 17.65 5.67 -7.28
N HIS A 219 18.26 6.78 -6.88
CA HIS A 219 19.72 6.93 -6.92
C HIS A 219 20.44 6.00 -5.93
N LEU A 220 19.86 5.74 -4.75
CA LEU A 220 20.39 4.78 -3.79
C LEU A 220 20.51 3.40 -4.42
N GLN A 221 19.43 2.89 -5.01
CA GLN A 221 19.45 1.60 -5.71
C GLN A 221 20.48 1.60 -6.85
N ASN A 222 20.46 2.64 -7.71
CA ASN A 222 21.34 2.71 -8.88
C ASN A 222 22.83 2.74 -8.53
N ARG A 223 23.19 3.42 -7.43
CA ARG A 223 24.59 3.54 -7.00
C ARG A 223 25.04 2.35 -6.18
N LEU A 224 24.16 1.71 -5.41
CA LEU A 224 24.48 0.53 -4.60
C LEU A 224 24.62 -0.74 -5.45
N LEU A 225 23.84 -0.87 -6.52
CA LEU A 225 23.79 -2.03 -7.42
C LEU A 225 24.15 -1.64 -8.88
N PRO A 226 25.40 -1.18 -9.14
CA PRO A 226 25.75 -0.51 -10.39
C PRO A 226 26.05 -1.45 -11.58
N ASP A 227 26.13 -2.77 -11.38
CA ASP A 227 26.75 -3.66 -12.38
C ASP A 227 25.78 -4.19 -13.46
N HIS A 228 24.46 -4.04 -13.28
CA HIS A 228 23.44 -4.59 -14.18
C HIS A 228 22.15 -3.73 -14.17
N THR A 229 20.99 -4.35 -14.37
CA THR A 229 19.66 -3.72 -14.50
C THR A 229 19.24 -2.80 -13.34
N TYR A 230 19.74 -3.02 -12.13
CA TYR A 230 19.42 -2.14 -10.99
C TYR A 230 20.15 -0.79 -11.05
N ALA A 231 21.10 -0.61 -11.98
CA ALA A 231 21.80 0.65 -12.19
C ALA A 231 20.99 1.68 -12.99
N VAL A 232 19.85 1.28 -13.58
CA VAL A 232 19.01 2.12 -14.44
C VAL A 232 17.66 2.45 -13.79
N VAL A 233 16.91 3.37 -14.40
CA VAL A 233 15.56 3.74 -13.97
C VAL A 233 14.55 2.92 -14.76
N SER A 234 14.04 1.82 -14.17
CA SER A 234 13.14 0.89 -14.88
C SER A 234 11.80 1.54 -15.26
N GLY A 235 11.29 2.47 -14.44
CA GLY A 235 10.09 3.26 -14.74
C GLY A 235 10.28 4.24 -15.91
N GLY A 236 11.54 4.61 -16.20
CA GLY A 236 11.92 5.59 -17.21
C GLY A 236 12.34 6.92 -16.59
N ASP A 237 13.57 7.34 -16.88
CA ASP A 237 14.00 8.72 -16.63
C ASP A 237 13.36 9.62 -17.69
N PRO A 238 12.62 10.68 -17.34
CA PRO A 238 12.00 11.59 -18.31
C PRO A 238 12.96 12.10 -19.38
N LEU A 239 14.24 12.29 -19.06
CA LEU A 239 15.24 12.70 -20.04
C LEU A 239 15.69 11.57 -20.97
N CYS A 240 15.49 10.30 -20.61
CA CYS A 240 15.86 9.13 -21.41
C CYS A 240 14.67 8.47 -22.12
N ILE A 241 13.44 8.65 -21.62
CA ILE A 241 12.22 8.11 -22.24
C ILE A 241 12.14 8.44 -23.74
N PRO A 242 12.43 9.69 -24.20
CA PRO A 242 12.39 10.02 -25.62
C PRO A 242 13.41 9.27 -26.50
N ASP A 243 14.33 8.50 -25.93
CA ASP A 243 15.28 7.69 -26.70
C ASP A 243 14.70 6.31 -27.08
N LEU A 244 13.60 5.88 -26.45
CA LEU A 244 12.95 4.61 -26.75
C LEU A 244 12.31 4.63 -28.14
N THR A 245 12.61 3.63 -28.97
CA THR A 245 11.92 3.42 -30.25
C THR A 245 10.86 2.32 -30.16
N TRP A 246 9.90 2.36 -31.09
CA TRP A 246 8.86 1.34 -31.19
C TRP A 246 9.43 -0.06 -31.44
N GLU A 247 10.50 -0.17 -32.24
CA GLU A 247 11.19 -1.44 -32.50
C GLU A 247 11.87 -1.99 -31.24
N GLN A 248 12.47 -1.12 -30.43
CA GLN A 248 13.07 -1.50 -29.15
C GLN A 248 12.00 -2.04 -28.20
N LEU A 249 10.84 -1.39 -28.12
CA LEU A 249 9.70 -1.87 -27.33
C LEU A 249 9.26 -3.29 -27.76
N ARG A 250 9.07 -3.50 -29.07
CA ARG A 250 8.67 -4.82 -29.61
C ARG A 250 9.73 -5.90 -29.37
N ARG A 251 11.01 -5.55 -29.50
CA ARG A 251 12.12 -6.45 -29.20
C ARG A 251 12.18 -6.79 -27.71
N PHE A 252 11.92 -5.82 -26.84
CA PHE A 252 11.87 -6.02 -25.41
C PHE A 252 10.75 -7.01 -25.04
N HIS A 253 9.56 -6.85 -25.62
CA HIS A 253 8.46 -7.81 -25.47
C HIS A 253 8.86 -9.22 -25.92
N ALA A 254 9.36 -9.37 -27.14
CA ALA A 254 9.76 -10.67 -27.69
C ALA A 254 10.84 -11.39 -26.86
N THR A 255 11.69 -10.63 -26.15
CA THR A 255 12.75 -11.18 -25.30
C THR A 255 12.22 -11.64 -23.93
N HIS A 256 11.29 -10.90 -23.34
CA HIS A 256 10.91 -11.08 -21.92
C HIS A 256 9.53 -11.73 -21.72
N TYR A 257 8.59 -11.61 -22.67
CA TYR A 257 7.20 -12.06 -22.50
C TYR A 257 6.95 -13.49 -23.00
N HIS A 258 8.02 -14.27 -23.18
CA HIS A 258 7.91 -15.69 -23.49
C HIS A 258 7.54 -16.49 -22.22
N PRO A 259 6.66 -17.51 -22.29
CA PRO A 259 6.19 -18.23 -21.10
C PRO A 259 7.27 -18.98 -20.30
N SER A 260 8.38 -19.39 -20.93
CA SER A 260 9.53 -19.95 -20.19
C SER A 260 10.14 -18.93 -19.20
N ASN A 261 9.92 -17.64 -19.40
CA ASN A 261 10.32 -16.55 -18.51
C ASN A 261 9.21 -16.12 -17.53
N ALA A 262 8.02 -16.74 -17.61
CA ALA A 262 6.85 -16.34 -16.84
C ALA A 262 6.68 -17.16 -15.55
N ARG A 263 6.03 -16.55 -14.56
CA ARG A 263 5.53 -17.21 -13.34
C ARG A 263 4.04 -16.93 -13.22
N PHE A 264 3.24 -17.99 -13.06
CA PHE A 264 1.79 -17.89 -12.96
C PHE A 264 1.33 -18.14 -11.53
N PHE A 265 0.46 -17.28 -11.02
CA PHE A 265 -0.07 -17.40 -9.68
C PHE A 265 -1.60 -17.42 -9.70
N THR A 266 -2.21 -18.30 -8.90
CA THR A 266 -3.63 -18.17 -8.55
C THR A 266 -3.87 -18.41 -7.07
N TYR A 267 -4.89 -17.75 -6.55
CA TYR A 267 -5.30 -17.82 -5.14
C TYR A 267 -6.82 -17.87 -5.03
N GLY A 268 -7.33 -18.63 -4.07
CA GLY A 268 -8.73 -18.62 -3.64
C GLY A 268 -9.40 -19.99 -3.73
N ASN A 269 -10.73 -19.99 -3.80
CA ASN A 269 -11.55 -21.20 -3.75
C ASN A 269 -12.04 -21.73 -5.10
N PHE A 270 -11.76 -21.03 -6.21
CA PHE A 270 -12.10 -21.50 -7.55
C PHE A 270 -11.26 -22.72 -7.95
N PRO A 271 -11.80 -23.67 -8.74
CA PRO A 271 -11.08 -24.88 -9.12
C PRO A 271 -9.85 -24.58 -10.00
N LEU A 272 -8.69 -25.09 -9.58
CA LEU A 272 -7.41 -24.93 -10.27
C LEU A 272 -7.46 -25.44 -11.72
N GLU A 273 -8.15 -26.55 -11.98
CA GLU A 273 -8.20 -27.20 -13.29
C GLU A 273 -8.74 -26.28 -14.39
N GLN A 274 -9.70 -25.41 -14.05
CA GLN A 274 -10.24 -24.43 -14.99
C GLN A 274 -9.18 -23.40 -15.40
N HIS A 275 -8.37 -22.93 -14.45
CA HIS A 275 -7.30 -21.97 -14.71
C HIS A 275 -6.22 -22.58 -15.59
N LEU A 276 -5.74 -23.78 -15.22
CA LEU A 276 -4.70 -24.49 -15.98
C LEU A 276 -5.12 -24.74 -17.43
N ARG A 277 -6.37 -25.19 -17.64
CA ARG A 277 -6.93 -25.40 -18.97
C ARG A 277 -6.90 -24.14 -19.83
N GLN A 278 -7.44 -23.02 -19.34
CA GLN A 278 -7.45 -21.77 -20.11
C GLN A 278 -6.05 -21.26 -20.41
N ILE A 279 -5.14 -21.29 -19.42
CA ILE A 279 -3.76 -20.83 -19.59
C ILE A 279 -3.04 -21.68 -20.65
N HIS A 280 -3.25 -22.99 -20.64
CA HIS A 280 -2.69 -23.90 -21.65
C HIS A 280 -3.28 -23.65 -23.05
N GLU A 281 -4.61 -23.70 -23.17
CA GLU A 281 -5.30 -23.67 -24.47
C GLU A 281 -5.20 -22.29 -25.14
N GLU A 282 -5.31 -21.20 -24.38
CA GLU A 282 -5.35 -19.85 -24.95
C GLU A 282 -3.97 -19.25 -25.19
N ALA A 283 -2.96 -19.63 -24.38
CA ALA A 283 -1.60 -19.08 -24.47
C ALA A 283 -0.50 -20.14 -24.63
N LEU A 284 -0.27 -20.99 -23.61
CA LEU A 284 1.00 -21.74 -23.52
C LEU A 284 1.19 -22.81 -24.58
N SER A 285 0.11 -23.37 -25.12
CA SER A 285 0.15 -24.38 -26.19
C SER A 285 0.73 -23.87 -27.51
N LYS A 286 0.84 -22.54 -27.69
CA LYS A 286 1.37 -21.88 -28.89
C LYS A 286 2.90 -21.69 -28.85
N PHE A 287 3.57 -22.07 -27.77
CA PHE A 287 5.00 -21.85 -27.55
C PHE A 287 5.75 -23.17 -27.36
N GLN A 288 7.06 -23.12 -27.63
CA GLN A 288 8.01 -24.18 -27.27
C GLN A 288 8.96 -23.65 -26.21
N LYS A 289 9.49 -24.53 -25.35
CA LYS A 289 10.46 -24.13 -24.33
C LYS A 289 11.68 -23.43 -24.95
N ILE A 290 12.08 -22.32 -24.34
CA ILE A 290 13.36 -21.66 -24.59
C ILE A 290 14.12 -21.50 -23.27
N GLU A 291 15.40 -21.14 -23.36
CA GLU A 291 16.19 -20.66 -22.23
C GLU A 291 16.23 -19.12 -22.28
N PRO A 292 15.46 -18.41 -21.45
CA PRO A 292 15.41 -16.94 -21.50
C PRO A 292 16.74 -16.33 -21.06
N ARG A 293 17.28 -15.41 -21.87
CA ARG A 293 18.49 -14.65 -21.53
C ARG A 293 18.15 -13.41 -20.69
N THR A 294 17.47 -13.63 -19.57
CA THR A 294 16.90 -12.58 -18.69
C THR A 294 17.42 -12.66 -17.26
N ALA A 295 18.40 -13.52 -16.99
CA ALA A 295 18.92 -13.70 -15.64
C ALA A 295 19.64 -12.43 -15.17
N VAL A 296 19.31 -11.97 -13.96
CA VAL A 296 20.04 -10.90 -13.28
C VAL A 296 21.25 -11.53 -12.61
N PRO A 297 22.50 -11.16 -12.94
CA PRO A 297 23.70 -11.69 -12.30
C PRO A 297 23.83 -11.20 -10.85
N ALA A 298 24.69 -11.84 -10.08
CA ALA A 298 24.99 -11.39 -8.72
C ALA A 298 25.80 -10.09 -8.76
N GLN A 299 25.47 -9.11 -7.92
CA GLN A 299 26.31 -7.94 -7.70
C GLN A 299 27.65 -8.36 -7.12
N LYS A 300 28.77 -7.90 -7.72
CA LYS A 300 30.10 -8.14 -7.15
C LYS A 300 30.29 -7.23 -5.93
N PRO A 301 30.59 -7.78 -4.73
CA PRO A 301 30.86 -6.95 -3.56
C PRO A 301 32.05 -6.01 -3.80
N TRP A 302 31.97 -4.78 -3.32
CA TRP A 302 33.09 -3.82 -3.41
C TRP A 302 34.18 -4.14 -2.38
N ASP A 303 35.42 -3.83 -2.75
CA ASP A 303 36.57 -3.93 -1.84
C ASP A 303 36.67 -2.73 -0.88
N GLN A 304 36.02 -1.62 -1.21
CA GLN A 304 36.02 -0.38 -0.41
C GLN A 304 34.67 0.33 -0.49
N PRO A 305 34.25 1.02 0.60
CA PRO A 305 33.06 1.86 0.61
C PRO A 305 33.11 2.97 -0.46
N ARG A 306 31.92 3.43 -0.90
CA ARG A 306 31.77 4.50 -1.88
C ARG A 306 30.86 5.61 -1.36
N GLU A 307 31.07 6.81 -1.87
CA GLU A 307 30.30 8.00 -1.51
C GLU A 307 29.86 8.76 -2.76
N PHE A 308 28.62 9.23 -2.79
CA PHE A 308 28.09 10.03 -3.88
C PHE A 308 27.24 11.18 -3.34
N GLN A 309 27.25 12.29 -4.08
CA GLN A 309 26.39 13.45 -3.84
C GLN A 309 25.46 13.64 -5.03
N ILE A 310 24.18 13.90 -4.74
CA ILE A 310 23.14 14.20 -5.74
C ILE A 310 22.38 15.47 -5.33
N SER A 311 21.54 15.99 -6.20
CA SER A 311 20.70 17.16 -5.92
C SER A 311 19.21 16.87 -6.11
N CYS A 312 18.37 17.67 -5.46
CA CYS A 312 16.91 17.62 -5.59
C CYS A 312 16.32 19.04 -5.63
N ALA A 313 15.01 19.15 -5.86
CA ALA A 313 14.32 20.43 -5.75
C ALA A 313 14.17 20.85 -4.27
N PRO A 314 14.20 22.15 -3.95
CA PRO A 314 13.96 22.61 -2.59
C PRO A 314 12.51 22.32 -2.15
N ASP A 315 12.31 22.03 -0.86
CA ASP A 315 10.96 21.90 -0.29
C ASP A 315 10.27 23.29 -0.29
N SER A 316 9.27 23.45 -1.15
CA SER A 316 8.48 24.68 -1.30
C SER A 316 7.74 25.11 -0.02
N LEU A 317 7.59 24.20 0.96
CA LEU A 317 6.91 24.45 2.23
C LEU A 317 7.86 24.70 3.40
N ALA A 318 9.17 24.63 3.19
CA ALA A 318 10.16 24.92 4.23
C ALA A 318 10.52 26.42 4.21
N ALA A 319 10.36 27.10 5.35
CA ALA A 319 10.66 28.52 5.46
C ALA A 319 12.18 28.78 5.56
N GLY A 320 12.90 28.67 4.44
CA GLY A 320 14.28 29.16 4.31
C GLY A 320 15.32 28.52 5.23
N SER A 321 15.08 27.31 5.76
CA SER A 321 16.02 26.62 6.63
C SER A 321 17.15 25.95 5.84
N SER A 322 18.40 26.09 6.31
CA SER A 322 19.60 25.40 5.79
C SER A 322 19.60 23.87 6.00
N GLY A 323 18.62 23.32 6.72
CA GLY A 323 18.53 21.89 7.08
C GLY A 323 17.62 21.07 6.17
N GLN A 324 17.98 20.93 4.88
CA GLN A 324 17.24 20.12 3.91
C GLN A 324 18.07 18.96 3.33
N THR A 325 19.27 18.73 3.86
CA THR A 325 20.12 17.64 3.38
C THR A 325 19.53 16.31 3.81
N THR A 326 19.54 15.34 2.91
CA THR A 326 19.27 13.93 3.22
C THR A 326 20.55 13.14 3.11
N VAL A 327 20.88 12.32 4.10
CA VAL A 327 22.05 11.43 4.07
C VAL A 327 21.63 10.03 4.51
N SER A 328 22.12 9.01 3.81
CA SER A 328 22.00 7.62 4.24
C SER A 328 23.31 6.85 4.09
N VAL A 329 23.44 5.80 4.90
CA VAL A 329 24.48 4.78 4.82
C VAL A 329 23.79 3.45 4.54
N SER A 330 24.09 2.86 3.39
CA SER A 330 23.48 1.62 2.91
C SER A 330 24.50 0.50 2.80
N PHE A 331 24.07 -0.73 3.09
CA PHE A 331 24.90 -1.93 3.11
C PHE A 331 24.26 -3.00 2.23
N LEU A 332 25.03 -3.58 1.30
CA LEU A 332 24.60 -4.72 0.51
C LEU A 332 24.44 -5.96 1.40
N LEU A 333 23.33 -6.66 1.27
CA LEU A 333 23.00 -7.89 2.00
C LEU A 333 22.99 -9.10 1.04
N PRO A 334 22.88 -10.34 1.54
CA PRO A 334 22.82 -11.55 0.73
C PRO A 334 21.63 -11.61 -0.25
N HIS A 335 21.67 -12.63 -1.10
CA HIS A 335 20.57 -12.95 -2.02
C HIS A 335 19.28 -13.27 -1.27
N ILE A 336 18.16 -12.71 -1.72
CA ILE A 336 16.83 -12.95 -1.11
C ILE A 336 16.31 -14.39 -1.28
N THR A 337 16.95 -15.17 -2.15
CA THR A 337 16.63 -16.59 -2.37
C THR A 337 17.08 -17.47 -1.20
N ASP A 338 18.00 -17.01 -0.35
CA ASP A 338 18.22 -17.61 0.98
C ASP A 338 17.14 -17.06 1.93
N THR A 339 16.00 -17.74 1.95
CA THR A 339 14.78 -17.22 2.58
C THR A 339 14.92 -17.08 4.10
N PHE A 340 15.68 -17.96 4.76
CA PHE A 340 15.85 -17.88 6.22
C PHE A 340 16.83 -16.78 6.61
N GLU A 341 17.92 -16.60 5.85
CA GLU A 341 18.84 -15.49 6.06
C GLU A 341 18.16 -14.14 5.77
N ALA A 342 17.38 -14.05 4.69
CA ALA A 342 16.57 -12.88 4.37
C ALA A 342 15.54 -12.55 5.47
N PHE A 343 14.85 -13.56 6.00
CA PHE A 343 13.95 -13.41 7.15
C PHE A 343 14.71 -12.88 8.37
N THR A 344 15.85 -13.48 8.71
CA THR A 344 16.71 -13.07 9.83
C THR A 344 17.13 -11.60 9.70
N LEU A 345 17.58 -11.18 8.52
CA LEU A 345 18.04 -9.82 8.26
C LEU A 345 16.90 -8.80 8.21
N SER A 346 15.70 -9.20 7.75
CA SER A 346 14.50 -8.37 7.84
C SER A 346 14.10 -8.10 9.30
N LEU A 347 14.12 -9.13 10.15
CA LEU A 347 13.86 -8.99 11.59
C LEU A 347 14.93 -8.14 12.27
N LEU A 348 16.20 -8.40 11.96
CA LEU A 348 17.33 -7.63 12.50
C LEU A 348 17.23 -6.15 12.13
N SER A 349 16.90 -5.85 10.88
CA SER A 349 16.71 -4.48 10.41
C SER A 349 15.58 -3.79 11.16
N SER A 350 14.47 -4.49 11.41
CA SER A 350 13.37 -3.97 12.23
C SER A 350 13.81 -3.69 13.67
N LEU A 351 14.60 -4.56 14.30
CA LEU A 351 15.16 -4.32 15.63
C LEU A 351 16.09 -3.10 15.68
N LEU A 352 16.79 -2.82 14.58
CA LEU A 352 17.74 -1.71 14.44
C LEU A 352 17.05 -0.33 14.27
N VAL A 353 15.91 -0.26 13.58
CA VAL A 353 15.27 1.04 13.23
C VAL A 353 13.84 1.25 13.76
N SER A 354 13.09 0.18 14.09
CA SER A 354 11.65 0.28 14.35
C SER A 354 11.33 0.72 15.79
N GLY A 355 10.70 1.89 15.91
CA GLY A 355 10.18 2.43 17.17
C GLY A 355 11.21 3.14 18.04
N PRO A 356 10.77 3.85 19.10
CA PRO A 356 11.65 4.66 19.94
C PRO A 356 12.67 3.87 20.77
N SER A 357 12.45 2.57 20.93
CA SER A 357 13.38 1.68 21.63
C SER A 357 14.49 1.14 20.71
N ALA A 358 14.46 1.45 19.41
CA ALA A 358 15.47 1.00 18.46
C ALA A 358 16.77 1.83 18.55
N PRO A 359 17.94 1.18 18.39
CA PRO A 359 19.22 1.84 18.59
C PRO A 359 19.44 3.01 17.61
N PHE A 360 19.08 2.87 16.32
CA PHE A 360 19.19 3.98 15.37
C PHE A 360 18.14 5.06 15.60
N TYR A 361 16.97 4.73 16.14
CA TYR A 361 16.01 5.75 16.51
C TYR A 361 16.58 6.65 17.62
N GLN A 362 17.14 6.03 18.66
CA GLN A 362 17.73 6.75 19.78
C GLN A 362 18.96 7.57 19.37
N SER A 363 19.83 7.01 18.54
CA SER A 363 21.06 7.70 18.15
C SER A 363 20.88 8.74 17.06
N LEU A 364 19.90 8.56 16.16
CA LEU A 364 19.68 9.46 15.02
C LEU A 364 18.47 10.38 15.24
N ILE A 365 17.28 9.84 15.48
CA ILE A 365 16.05 10.64 15.57
C ILE A 365 16.04 11.51 16.83
N GLU A 366 16.40 10.93 17.98
CA GLU A 366 16.41 11.66 19.25
C GLU A 366 17.63 12.57 19.43
N SER A 367 18.62 12.49 18.53
CA SER A 367 19.75 13.43 18.51
C SER A 367 19.34 14.86 18.12
N GLY A 368 18.21 15.00 17.41
CA GLY A 368 17.75 16.28 16.88
C GLY A 368 18.49 16.77 15.63
N LEU A 369 19.42 15.98 15.07
CA LEU A 369 20.18 16.33 13.86
C LEU A 369 19.35 16.36 12.57
N GLY A 370 18.18 15.71 12.56
CA GLY A 370 17.27 15.64 11.42
C GLY A 370 15.80 15.65 11.82
N THR A 371 14.91 15.65 10.83
CA THR A 371 13.45 15.69 11.03
C THR A 371 12.80 14.31 10.96
N GLY A 372 13.47 13.33 10.35
CA GLY A 372 13.01 11.95 10.19
C GLY A 372 14.09 11.05 9.60
N PHE A 373 13.81 9.76 9.46
CA PHE A 373 14.71 8.84 8.76
C PHE A 373 14.82 9.20 7.28
N SER A 374 15.96 8.89 6.66
CA SER A 374 16.10 8.93 5.21
C SER A 374 15.13 7.95 4.53
N PRO A 375 14.75 8.19 3.25
CA PRO A 375 13.97 7.22 2.48
C PRO A 375 14.62 5.83 2.46
N ASP A 376 13.79 4.79 2.31
CA ASP A 376 14.17 3.37 2.31
C ASP A 376 14.88 2.87 3.58
N ALA A 377 14.76 3.57 4.72
CA ALA A 377 15.36 3.14 5.98
C ALA A 377 14.83 1.76 6.42
N GLY A 378 15.74 0.84 6.76
CA GLY A 378 15.44 -0.55 7.08
C GLY A 378 15.83 -1.52 5.98
N TYR A 379 15.16 -2.66 5.93
CA TYR A 379 15.44 -3.75 4.99
C TYR A 379 14.70 -3.57 3.66
N ASN A 380 15.42 -3.73 2.56
CA ASN A 380 14.88 -3.69 1.20
C ASN A 380 15.17 -5.02 0.49
N GLY A 381 14.12 -5.77 0.19
CA GLY A 381 14.18 -7.12 -0.42
C GLY A 381 13.54 -7.21 -1.81
N CYS A 382 13.46 -6.08 -2.52
CA CYS A 382 12.85 -6.00 -3.85
C CYS A 382 13.83 -6.29 -4.99
N THR A 383 15.13 -6.37 -4.70
CA THR A 383 16.22 -6.70 -5.63
C THR A 383 16.83 -8.07 -5.31
N ARG A 384 17.59 -8.65 -6.24
CA ARG A 384 18.22 -9.97 -6.10
C ARG A 384 19.02 -10.09 -4.80
N GLU A 385 19.96 -9.18 -4.60
CA GLU A 385 20.61 -8.95 -3.32
C GLU A 385 19.77 -7.93 -2.56
N ALA A 386 19.46 -8.22 -1.29
CA ALA A 386 18.82 -7.24 -0.44
C ALA A 386 19.80 -6.12 -0.07
N TYR A 387 19.29 -5.05 0.54
CA TYR A 387 20.13 -4.07 1.20
C TYR A 387 19.45 -3.51 2.46
N PHE A 388 20.27 -3.01 3.37
CA PHE A 388 19.82 -2.22 4.51
C PHE A 388 20.25 -0.77 4.32
N SER A 389 19.38 0.18 4.59
CA SER A 389 19.71 1.60 4.61
C SER A 389 19.35 2.23 5.95
N VAL A 390 20.14 3.19 6.42
CA VAL A 390 19.81 4.02 7.58
C VAL A 390 20.42 5.41 7.44
N GLY A 391 19.70 6.43 7.89
CA GLY A 391 20.12 7.81 7.73
C GLY A 391 19.06 8.79 8.20
N LEU A 392 19.27 10.07 7.90
CA LEU A 392 18.35 11.15 8.27
C LEU A 392 18.04 12.05 7.07
N GLN A 393 16.84 12.61 7.08
CA GLN A 393 16.45 13.74 6.24
C GLN A 393 16.26 15.00 7.10
N GLY A 394 16.30 16.17 6.46
CA GLY A 394 16.19 17.46 7.15
C GLY A 394 17.42 17.81 7.98
N VAL A 395 18.61 17.39 7.52
CA VAL A 395 19.90 17.57 8.20
C VAL A 395 20.58 18.84 7.68
N ALA A 396 21.29 19.56 8.57
CA ALA A 396 22.19 20.63 8.16
C ALA A 396 23.40 20.05 7.41
N GLU A 397 23.89 20.73 6.36
CA GLU A 397 24.99 20.19 5.53
C GLU A 397 26.27 19.92 6.35
N GLU A 398 26.56 20.76 7.34
CA GLU A 398 27.67 20.61 8.29
C GLU A 398 27.56 19.38 9.21
N ASP A 399 26.36 18.87 9.46
CA ASP A 399 26.09 17.74 10.35
C ASP A 399 26.13 16.37 9.64
N VAL A 400 26.33 16.34 8.31
CA VAL A 400 26.42 15.09 7.53
C VAL A 400 27.51 14.16 8.07
N GLY A 401 28.65 14.70 8.48
CA GLY A 401 29.74 13.93 9.11
C GLY A 401 29.31 13.30 10.44
N ALA A 402 28.59 14.06 11.27
CA ALA A 402 28.13 13.60 12.57
C ALA A 402 27.12 12.45 12.45
N VAL A 403 26.23 12.47 11.45
CA VAL A 403 25.30 11.37 11.17
C VAL A 403 26.04 10.08 10.84
N ARG A 404 27.08 10.14 10.00
CA ARG A 404 27.89 8.97 9.64
C ARG A 404 28.59 8.37 10.87
N ASP A 405 29.20 9.22 11.69
CA ASP A 405 29.87 8.80 12.92
C ASP A 405 28.89 8.18 13.94
N LEU A 406 27.65 8.67 13.98
CA LEU A 406 26.60 8.06 14.81
C LEU A 406 26.19 6.69 14.28
N VAL A 407 26.11 6.49 12.97
CA VAL A 407 25.81 5.16 12.40
C VAL A 407 26.88 4.15 12.82
N ASP A 408 28.15 4.46 12.62
CA ASP A 408 29.25 3.55 12.95
C ASP A 408 29.31 3.27 14.48
N ARG A 409 29.16 4.30 15.33
CA ARG A 409 29.11 4.13 16.80
C ARG A 409 27.91 3.32 17.29
N THR A 410 26.76 3.47 16.63
CA THR A 410 25.55 2.72 16.99
C THR A 410 25.74 1.24 16.70
N LEU A 411 26.32 0.90 15.55
CA LEU A 411 26.64 -0.49 15.20
C LEU A 411 27.61 -1.11 16.21
N ASP A 412 28.65 -0.38 16.62
CA ASP A 412 29.58 -0.85 17.66
C ASP A 412 28.87 -1.12 18.99
N GLY A 413 27.99 -0.20 19.41
CA GLY A 413 27.19 -0.39 20.62
C GLY A 413 26.25 -1.60 20.56
N VAL A 414 25.64 -1.87 19.39
CA VAL A 414 24.78 -3.04 19.18
C VAL A 414 25.60 -4.34 19.20
N ILE A 415 26.80 -4.35 18.62
CA ILE A 415 27.69 -5.52 18.65
C ILE A 415 28.11 -5.84 20.08
N GLU A 416 28.35 -4.84 20.92
CA GLU A 416 28.72 -5.04 22.33
C GLU A 416 27.55 -5.51 23.20
N LYS A 417 26.38 -4.88 23.05
CA LYS A 417 25.25 -5.03 24.00
C LYS A 417 24.16 -5.98 23.54
N GLY A 418 24.02 -6.21 22.23
CA GLY A 418 22.93 -6.98 21.66
C GLY A 418 21.58 -6.25 21.72
N PHE A 419 20.50 -7.02 21.82
CA PHE A 419 19.12 -6.53 21.85
C PHE A 419 18.40 -7.05 23.10
N GLU A 420 17.53 -6.22 23.66
CA GLU A 420 16.68 -6.64 24.77
C GLU A 420 15.72 -7.76 24.35
N ALA A 421 15.59 -8.79 25.20
CA ALA A 421 14.81 -9.98 24.88
C ALA A 421 13.32 -9.68 24.66
N ASP A 422 12.76 -8.71 25.39
CA ASP A 422 11.38 -8.29 25.25
C ASP A 422 11.10 -7.63 23.89
N ARG A 423 12.07 -6.92 23.30
CA ARG A 423 11.97 -6.35 21.95
C ARG A 423 11.93 -7.44 20.88
N ILE A 424 12.72 -8.50 21.06
CA ILE A 424 12.68 -9.66 20.17
C ILE A 424 11.30 -10.32 20.23
N GLU A 425 10.76 -10.53 21.43
CA GLU A 425 9.41 -11.08 21.60
C GLU A 425 8.32 -10.17 21.00
N ALA A 426 8.45 -8.85 21.15
CA ALA A 426 7.50 -7.90 20.58
C ALA A 426 7.49 -7.96 19.04
N LEU A 427 8.66 -8.09 18.41
CA LEU A 427 8.76 -8.24 16.96
C LEU A 427 8.17 -9.57 16.48
N LEU A 428 8.45 -10.68 17.17
CA LEU A 428 7.87 -11.99 16.83
C LEU A 428 6.33 -12.00 17.01
N HIS A 429 5.83 -11.32 18.05
CA HIS A 429 4.41 -11.10 18.25
C HIS A 429 3.78 -10.27 17.11
N LYS A 430 4.45 -9.21 16.66
CA LYS A 430 4.00 -8.38 15.53
C LYS A 430 3.88 -9.19 14.24
N ILE A 431 4.84 -10.09 13.97
CA ILE A 431 4.78 -11.01 12.83
C ILE A 431 3.59 -11.97 12.98
N GLU A 432 3.35 -12.54 14.18
CA GLU A 432 2.17 -13.39 14.42
C GLU A 432 0.85 -12.66 14.12
N ILE A 433 0.74 -11.39 14.51
CA ILE A 433 -0.45 -10.58 14.18
C ILE A 433 -0.60 -10.38 12.68
N GLN A 434 0.48 -10.02 11.97
CA GLN A 434 0.46 -9.85 10.51
C GLN A 434 0.02 -11.13 9.80
N MET A 435 0.46 -12.30 10.29
CA MET A 435 0.05 -13.60 9.77
C MET A 435 -1.43 -13.90 9.99
N LYS A 436 -1.95 -13.55 11.17
CA LYS A 436 -3.34 -13.85 11.53
C LYS A 436 -4.33 -12.85 10.97
N HIS A 437 -3.90 -11.63 10.67
CA HIS A 437 -4.75 -10.57 10.14
C HIS A 437 -5.41 -11.00 8.82
N GLN A 438 -6.74 -10.86 8.75
CA GLN A 438 -7.53 -11.23 7.58
C GLN A 438 -7.74 -9.98 6.72
N SER A 439 -6.97 -9.88 5.62
CA SER A 439 -7.14 -8.82 4.61
C SER A 439 -8.13 -9.27 3.52
N VAL A 440 -8.92 -8.32 3.02
CA VAL A 440 -9.83 -8.53 1.86
C VAL A 440 -9.08 -8.74 0.54
N SER A 441 -7.78 -8.42 0.49
CA SER A 441 -6.91 -8.52 -0.69
C SER A 441 -5.74 -9.50 -0.46
N PHE A 442 -5.97 -10.55 0.32
CA PHE A 442 -4.91 -11.49 0.74
C PHE A 442 -4.17 -12.12 -0.44
N GLY A 443 -4.87 -12.54 -1.50
CA GLY A 443 -4.25 -13.08 -2.72
C GLY A 443 -3.30 -12.09 -3.41
N LEU A 444 -3.68 -10.81 -3.48
CA LEU A 444 -2.85 -9.74 -4.04
C LEU A 444 -1.60 -9.49 -3.16
N ALA A 445 -1.78 -9.44 -1.84
CA ALA A 445 -0.67 -9.26 -0.91
C ALA A 445 0.35 -10.41 -1.02
N LEU A 446 -0.12 -11.66 -1.15
CA LEU A 446 0.75 -12.83 -1.28
C LEU A 446 1.55 -12.83 -2.60
N THR A 447 0.91 -12.54 -3.74
CA THR A 447 1.64 -12.52 -5.02
C THR A 447 2.69 -11.41 -5.05
N LEU A 448 2.44 -10.25 -4.44
CA LEU A 448 3.42 -9.17 -4.33
C LEU A 448 4.56 -9.56 -3.38
N HIS A 449 4.24 -10.21 -2.26
CA HIS A 449 5.23 -10.63 -1.26
C HIS A 449 6.26 -11.63 -1.81
N ILE A 450 5.83 -12.58 -2.66
CA ILE A 450 6.71 -13.61 -3.20
C ILE A 450 7.43 -13.21 -4.49
N ALA A 451 7.01 -12.11 -5.14
CA ALA A 451 7.39 -11.77 -6.52
C ALA A 451 8.90 -11.66 -6.73
N SER A 452 9.61 -10.92 -5.88
CA SER A 452 11.06 -10.71 -6.02
C SER A 452 11.85 -12.01 -5.82
N CYS A 453 11.55 -12.77 -4.77
CA CYS A 453 12.20 -14.06 -4.52
C CYS A 453 11.97 -15.03 -5.69
N TRP A 454 10.74 -15.10 -6.19
CA TRP A 454 10.40 -16.00 -7.30
C TRP A 454 11.00 -15.54 -8.63
N ASN A 455 11.24 -14.23 -8.81
CA ASN A 455 11.92 -13.66 -9.98
C ASN A 455 13.34 -14.22 -10.16
N HIS A 456 14.02 -14.48 -9.04
CA HIS A 456 15.38 -15.01 -9.01
C HIS A 456 15.43 -16.52 -8.76
N ASP A 457 14.35 -17.22 -9.12
CA ASP A 457 14.26 -18.67 -9.06
C ASP A 457 14.31 -19.23 -7.62
N GLY A 458 14.06 -18.39 -6.61
CA GLY A 458 13.83 -18.80 -5.23
C GLY A 458 12.51 -19.54 -5.04
N ASP A 459 12.37 -20.25 -3.92
CA ASP A 459 11.15 -21.00 -3.62
C ASP A 459 10.11 -20.12 -2.92
N PRO A 460 9.00 -19.74 -3.60
CA PRO A 460 7.97 -18.92 -2.98
C PRO A 460 7.24 -19.63 -1.85
N VAL A 461 7.24 -20.97 -1.79
CA VAL A 461 6.54 -21.73 -0.74
C VAL A 461 7.26 -21.61 0.60
N GLU A 462 8.58 -21.46 0.62
CA GLU A 462 9.35 -21.26 1.85
C GLU A 462 9.02 -19.92 2.53
N LEU A 463 8.65 -18.90 1.75
CA LEU A 463 8.17 -17.62 2.29
C LEU A 463 6.80 -17.73 2.96
N LEU A 464 5.99 -18.73 2.58
CA LEU A 464 4.67 -18.95 3.19
C LEU A 464 4.75 -19.71 4.52
N LYS A 465 5.83 -20.46 4.75
CA LYS A 465 6.08 -21.27 5.96
C LYS A 465 6.63 -20.42 7.11
N LEU A 466 5.97 -19.30 7.39
CA LEU A 466 6.39 -18.34 8.40
C LEU A 466 6.50 -18.97 9.80
N GLY A 467 5.63 -19.94 10.13
CA GLY A 467 5.71 -20.66 11.41
C GLY A 467 7.03 -21.42 11.59
N ALA A 468 7.51 -22.05 10.50
CA ALA A 468 8.80 -22.74 10.50
C ALA A 468 9.97 -21.75 10.61
N GLN A 469 9.91 -20.62 9.91
CA GLN A 469 10.93 -19.58 9.99
C GLN A 469 11.04 -18.98 11.39
N VAL A 470 9.90 -18.69 12.04
CA VAL A 470 9.86 -18.21 13.43
C VAL A 470 10.43 -19.25 14.39
N ALA A 471 10.05 -20.52 14.24
CA ALA A 471 10.58 -21.60 15.10
C ALA A 471 12.10 -21.77 14.94
N GLN A 472 12.60 -21.73 13.70
CA GLN A 472 14.03 -21.80 13.42
C GLN A 472 14.78 -20.58 13.98
N PHE A 473 14.22 -19.38 13.83
CA PHE A 473 14.81 -18.16 14.38
C PHE A 473 14.91 -18.21 15.91
N ARG A 474 13.86 -18.65 16.60
CA ARG A 474 13.88 -18.88 18.05
C ARG A 474 14.97 -19.87 18.46
N LYS A 475 15.06 -20.98 17.74
CA LYS A 475 16.10 -21.99 17.99
C LYS A 475 17.51 -21.42 17.79
N CYS A 476 17.75 -20.60 16.77
CA CYS A 476 19.05 -19.94 16.57
C CYS A 476 19.42 -19.01 17.73
N LEU A 477 18.45 -18.30 18.32
CA LEU A 477 18.68 -17.47 19.51
C LEU A 477 18.97 -18.30 20.77
N GLU A 478 18.30 -19.43 20.93
CA GLU A 478 18.53 -20.36 22.04
C GLU A 478 19.90 -21.04 21.95
N ASP A 479 20.26 -21.52 20.75
CA ASP A 479 21.51 -22.24 20.50
C ASP A 479 22.74 -21.30 20.52
N ASN A 480 22.57 -20.03 20.11
CA ASN A 480 23.63 -19.02 20.13
C ASN A 480 23.12 -17.65 20.64
N PRO A 481 23.40 -17.28 21.91
CA PRO A 481 23.01 -15.99 22.48
C PRO A 481 23.58 -14.77 21.75
N LYS A 482 24.69 -14.93 21.01
CA LYS A 482 25.33 -13.85 20.22
C LYS A 482 24.92 -13.85 18.75
N PHE A 483 23.97 -14.69 18.35
CA PHE A 483 23.54 -14.85 16.96
C PHE A 483 23.29 -13.51 16.25
N LEU A 484 22.49 -12.62 16.83
CA LEU A 484 22.18 -11.32 16.20
C LEU A 484 23.40 -10.37 16.20
N GLN A 485 24.25 -10.41 17.22
CA GLN A 485 25.46 -9.58 17.29
C GLN A 485 26.46 -9.98 16.20
N GLU A 486 26.62 -11.28 15.98
CA GLU A 486 27.46 -11.83 14.91
C GLU A 486 26.94 -11.42 13.52
N LYS A 487 25.62 -11.45 13.32
CA LYS A 487 24.99 -10.96 12.08
C LYS A 487 25.25 -9.46 11.87
N VAL A 488 25.16 -8.65 12.92
CA VAL A 488 25.45 -7.21 12.83
C VAL A 488 26.92 -6.97 12.45
N GLN A 489 27.83 -7.71 13.09
CA GLN A 489 29.26 -7.61 12.82
C GLN A 489 29.59 -8.02 11.38
N GLN A 490 28.99 -9.12 10.89
CA GLN A 490 29.21 -9.63 9.55
C GLN A 490 28.69 -8.67 8.46
N TYR A 491 27.43 -8.26 8.55
CA TYR A 491 26.73 -7.59 7.44
C TYR A 491 26.82 -6.07 7.47
N PHE A 492 27.16 -5.45 8.59
CA PHE A 492 27.31 -3.99 8.69
C PHE A 492 28.75 -3.59 9.00
N LYS A 493 29.35 -4.09 10.09
CA LYS A 493 30.67 -3.60 10.53
C LYS A 493 31.81 -3.99 9.59
N ASN A 494 31.83 -5.25 9.15
CA ASN A 494 32.91 -5.78 8.31
C ASN A 494 32.63 -5.64 6.81
N ASN A 495 31.45 -5.16 6.44
CA ASN A 495 30.99 -5.11 5.05
C ASN A 495 31.57 -3.90 4.31
N GLN A 496 32.41 -4.16 3.31
CA GLN A 496 33.03 -3.11 2.49
C GLN A 496 32.09 -2.58 1.40
N HIS A 497 31.01 -3.30 1.06
CA HIS A 497 30.00 -2.82 0.13
C HIS A 497 29.02 -1.89 0.84
N LYS A 498 29.55 -0.73 1.22
CA LYS A 498 28.88 0.35 1.94
C LYS A 498 28.79 1.58 1.05
N LEU A 499 27.58 2.13 0.89
CA LEU A 499 27.31 3.35 0.14
C LEU A 499 26.89 4.46 1.11
N THR A 500 27.58 5.60 1.08
CA THR A 500 27.06 6.85 1.66
C THR A 500 26.48 7.70 0.53
N LEU A 501 25.18 8.00 0.58
CA LEU A 501 24.53 8.88 -0.37
C LEU A 501 24.03 10.12 0.36
N SER A 502 24.44 11.30 -0.11
CA SER A 502 23.91 12.59 0.35
C SER A 502 23.19 13.33 -0.78
N MET A 503 22.06 13.95 -0.46
CA MET A 503 21.25 14.73 -1.39
C MET A 503 21.00 16.12 -0.82
N THR A 504 21.37 17.15 -1.57
CA THR A 504 21.17 18.56 -1.18
C THR A 504 20.19 19.26 -2.13
N PRO A 505 19.38 20.20 -1.64
CA PRO A 505 18.50 20.97 -2.52
C PRO A 505 19.31 21.91 -3.42
N ASP A 506 18.87 22.05 -4.67
CA ASP A 506 19.37 23.01 -5.63
C ASP A 506 18.19 23.86 -6.11
N ASP A 507 18.21 25.17 -5.81
CA ASP A 507 17.14 26.10 -6.17
C ASP A 507 16.85 26.12 -7.67
N LYS A 508 17.84 25.76 -8.50
CA LYS A 508 17.71 25.71 -9.96
C LYS A 508 17.50 24.28 -10.48
N TYR A 509 17.23 23.30 -9.61
CA TYR A 509 17.05 21.90 -10.02
C TYR A 509 15.98 21.77 -11.12
N SER A 510 14.77 22.24 -10.84
CA SER A 510 13.65 22.15 -11.79
C SER A 510 13.92 22.95 -13.08
N GLU A 511 14.57 24.12 -12.97
CA GLU A 511 14.96 24.92 -14.14
C GLU A 511 15.97 24.19 -15.02
N LYS A 512 16.99 23.56 -14.42
CA LYS A 512 18.00 22.75 -15.13
C LYS A 512 17.35 21.56 -15.82
N GLN A 513 16.42 20.87 -15.15
CA GLN A 513 15.66 19.76 -15.75
C GLN A 513 14.85 20.22 -16.97
N MET A 514 14.11 21.33 -16.85
CA MET A 514 13.37 21.92 -17.97
C MET A 514 14.28 22.35 -19.12
N GLN A 515 15.46 22.91 -18.83
CA GLN A 515 16.45 23.29 -19.86
C GLN A 515 17.01 22.07 -20.59
N MET A 516 17.33 20.99 -19.87
CA MET A 516 17.80 19.73 -20.48
C MET A 516 16.73 19.11 -21.36
N GLU A 517 15.47 19.11 -20.93
CA GLU A 517 14.33 18.65 -21.73
C GLU A 517 14.13 19.50 -22.99
N ALA A 518 14.17 20.84 -22.86
CA ALA A 518 14.01 21.75 -23.99
C ALA A 518 15.14 21.62 -25.02
N GLU A 519 16.38 21.45 -24.57
CA GLU A 519 17.51 21.21 -25.48
C GLU A 519 17.39 19.86 -26.17
N LYS A 520 16.96 18.80 -25.46
CA LYS A 520 16.69 17.48 -26.06
C LYS A 520 15.57 17.54 -27.09
N LEU A 521 14.49 18.27 -26.81
CA LEU A 521 13.40 18.52 -27.75
C LEU A 521 13.91 19.21 -29.01
N LYS A 522 14.68 20.30 -28.84
CA LYS A 522 15.28 21.05 -29.95
C LYS A 522 16.20 20.17 -30.80
N GLN A 523 17.03 19.33 -30.18
CA GLN A 523 17.90 18.40 -30.90
C GLN A 523 17.08 17.41 -31.72
N LYS A 524 16.04 16.78 -31.15
CA LYS A 524 15.14 15.90 -31.89
C LYS A 524 14.46 16.61 -33.05
N VAL A 525 13.84 17.75 -32.82
CA VAL A 525 13.10 18.50 -33.85
C VAL A 525 14.01 18.97 -34.98
N SER A 526 15.24 19.40 -34.67
CA SER A 526 16.21 19.83 -35.68
C SER A 526 16.79 18.68 -36.51
N SER A 527 16.72 17.43 -36.01
CA SER A 527 17.12 16.24 -36.75
C SER A 527 16.06 15.71 -37.73
N LEU A 528 14.82 16.21 -37.67
CA LEU A 528 13.71 15.73 -38.52
C LEU A 528 13.84 16.26 -39.96
N SER A 529 13.74 15.37 -40.94
CA SER A 529 13.58 15.76 -42.34
C SER A 529 12.19 16.39 -42.59
N PRO A 530 11.98 17.11 -43.71
CA PRO A 530 10.65 17.58 -44.10
C PRO A 530 9.61 16.44 -44.18
N GLU A 531 10.02 15.28 -44.69
CA GLU A 531 9.18 14.08 -44.78
C GLU A 531 8.85 13.50 -43.40
N ASP A 532 9.80 13.53 -42.45
CA ASP A 532 9.55 13.08 -41.08
C ASP A 532 8.53 13.99 -40.38
N LYS A 533 8.63 15.31 -40.59
CA LYS A 533 7.67 16.28 -40.05
C LYS A 533 6.27 16.06 -40.60
N GLN A 534 6.15 15.83 -41.91
CA GLN A 534 4.88 15.51 -42.53
C GLN A 534 4.27 14.23 -41.96
N ARG A 535 5.08 13.16 -41.84
CA ARG A 535 4.63 11.87 -41.28
C ARG A 535 4.21 12.00 -39.82
N LEU A 536 4.90 12.80 -39.04
CA LEU A 536 4.57 13.09 -37.65
C LEU A 536 3.21 13.77 -37.54
N HIS A 537 2.97 14.80 -38.36
CA HIS A 537 1.69 15.50 -38.38
C HIS A 537 0.53 14.56 -38.77
N GLU A 538 0.71 13.75 -39.82
CA GLU A 538 -0.28 12.74 -40.25
C GLU A 538 -0.59 11.72 -39.16
N LYS A 539 0.45 11.19 -38.49
CA LYS A 539 0.28 10.26 -37.35
C LYS A 539 -0.38 10.92 -36.15
N GLY A 540 -0.10 12.19 -35.88
CA GLY A 540 -0.76 12.97 -34.83
C GLY A 540 -2.26 13.10 -35.07
N LEU A 541 -2.65 13.42 -36.31
CA LEU A 541 -4.06 13.45 -36.73
C LEU A 541 -4.72 12.07 -36.65
N GLU A 542 -4.02 11.00 -37.08
CA GLU A 542 -4.53 9.64 -36.99
C GLU A 542 -4.77 9.23 -35.53
N LEU A 543 -3.83 9.51 -34.63
CA LEU A 543 -3.98 9.23 -33.20
C LEU A 543 -5.18 9.99 -32.61
N GLN A 544 -5.31 11.29 -32.93
CA GLN A 544 -6.45 12.09 -32.48
C GLN A 544 -7.79 11.54 -32.99
N ALA A 545 -7.84 11.07 -34.25
CA ALA A 545 -9.01 10.44 -34.82
C ALA A 545 -9.34 9.12 -34.10
N GLN A 546 -8.34 8.26 -33.85
CA GLN A 546 -8.53 7.00 -33.10
C GLN A 546 -8.99 7.23 -31.65
N GLN A 547 -8.57 8.34 -31.03
CA GLN A 547 -9.00 8.77 -29.69
C GLN A 547 -10.42 9.30 -29.65
N SER A 548 -10.86 9.96 -30.72
CA SER A 548 -12.17 10.62 -30.79
C SER A 548 -13.27 9.71 -31.32
N GLN A 549 -12.92 8.71 -32.14
CA GLN A 549 -13.88 7.84 -32.80
C GLN A 549 -14.48 6.81 -31.84
N PRO A 550 -15.83 6.69 -31.75
CA PRO A 550 -16.46 5.56 -31.09
C PRO A 550 -16.11 4.25 -31.79
N GLN A 551 -15.58 3.28 -31.04
CA GLN A 551 -15.19 1.97 -31.56
C GLN A 551 -16.05 0.85 -30.98
N ASP A 552 -16.29 -0.18 -31.78
CA ASP A 552 -16.96 -1.39 -31.29
C ASP A 552 -16.08 -2.13 -30.27
N ALA A 553 -16.71 -2.54 -29.17
CA ALA A 553 -16.10 -3.29 -28.07
C ALA A 553 -16.77 -4.67 -27.88
N SER A 554 -17.58 -5.12 -28.85
CA SER A 554 -18.28 -6.41 -28.81
C SER A 554 -17.35 -7.63 -28.76
N CYS A 555 -16.10 -7.48 -29.23
CA CYS A 555 -15.07 -8.52 -29.13
C CYS A 555 -14.67 -8.83 -27.67
N LEU A 556 -14.85 -7.89 -26.74
CA LEU A 556 -14.53 -8.09 -25.33
C LEU A 556 -15.62 -8.92 -24.63
N PRO A 557 -15.25 -9.81 -23.70
CA PRO A 557 -16.24 -10.41 -22.81
C PRO A 557 -16.88 -9.33 -21.91
N ALA A 558 -18.06 -9.64 -21.36
CA ALA A 558 -18.70 -8.80 -20.36
C ALA A 558 -19.61 -9.64 -19.47
N LEU A 559 -19.71 -9.22 -18.22
CA LEU A 559 -20.88 -9.52 -17.40
C LEU A 559 -22.08 -8.68 -17.86
N LYS A 560 -23.25 -9.07 -17.37
CA LYS A 560 -24.50 -8.31 -17.48
C LYS A 560 -24.91 -7.80 -16.12
N VAL A 561 -25.82 -6.82 -16.10
CA VAL A 561 -26.44 -6.33 -14.86
C VAL A 561 -27.13 -7.46 -14.09
N SER A 562 -27.63 -8.49 -14.80
CA SER A 562 -28.22 -9.68 -14.17
C SER A 562 -27.24 -10.56 -13.39
N ASP A 563 -25.94 -10.37 -13.58
CA ASP A 563 -24.89 -11.09 -12.84
C ASP A 563 -24.54 -10.40 -11.51
N ILE A 564 -25.11 -9.21 -11.24
CA ILE A 564 -25.00 -8.51 -9.97
C ILE A 564 -26.02 -9.12 -9.00
N GLU A 565 -25.54 -9.53 -7.82
CA GLU A 565 -26.42 -10.02 -6.76
C GLU A 565 -27.45 -8.93 -6.40
N PRO A 566 -28.76 -9.23 -6.47
CA PRO A 566 -29.80 -8.21 -6.27
C PRO A 566 -29.90 -7.75 -4.82
N ARG A 567 -29.24 -8.44 -3.89
CA ARG A 567 -29.22 -8.14 -2.45
C ARG A 567 -27.84 -8.39 -1.89
N ILE A 568 -27.40 -7.47 -1.04
CA ILE A 568 -26.24 -7.70 -0.17
C ILE A 568 -26.64 -8.56 1.03
N PRO A 569 -25.75 -9.41 1.55
CA PRO A 569 -26.00 -10.11 2.81
C PRO A 569 -26.17 -9.09 3.94
N ALA A 570 -27.15 -9.32 4.81
CA ALA A 570 -27.29 -8.51 6.01
C ALA A 570 -26.11 -8.75 6.96
N THR A 571 -25.56 -7.69 7.52
CA THR A 571 -24.54 -7.80 8.57
C THR A 571 -25.25 -8.00 9.91
N ASP A 572 -25.10 -9.18 10.50
CA ASP A 572 -25.62 -9.46 11.83
C ASP A 572 -24.83 -8.67 12.89
N LEU A 573 -25.55 -7.83 13.62
CA LEU A 573 -25.01 -6.96 14.66
C LEU A 573 -25.85 -7.07 15.93
N GLU A 574 -25.19 -7.12 17.07
CA GLU A 574 -25.82 -7.01 18.38
C GLU A 574 -25.36 -5.70 19.04
N VAL A 575 -26.29 -4.89 19.52
CA VAL A 575 -25.95 -3.68 20.27
C VAL A 575 -26.15 -3.97 21.75
N ALA A 576 -25.03 -4.07 22.47
CA ALA A 576 -25.00 -4.17 23.93
C ALA A 576 -24.83 -2.78 24.55
N THR A 577 -25.00 -2.70 25.88
CA THR A 577 -24.75 -1.49 26.65
C THR A 577 -23.62 -1.73 27.65
N ALA A 578 -22.57 -0.92 27.58
CA ALA A 578 -21.49 -0.86 28.56
C ALA A 578 -21.73 0.27 29.56
N ALA A 579 -21.34 0.05 30.81
CA ALA A 579 -21.47 1.01 31.91
C ALA A 579 -22.88 1.63 32.13
N GLY A 580 -23.93 1.00 31.58
CA GLY A 580 -25.34 1.38 31.75
C GLY A 580 -25.93 2.25 30.64
N ASP A 581 -25.12 3.00 29.89
CA ASP A 581 -25.59 3.94 28.87
C ASP A 581 -24.73 4.06 27.59
N VAL A 582 -23.54 3.46 27.53
CA VAL A 582 -22.68 3.53 26.34
C VAL A 582 -22.99 2.38 25.37
N PRO A 583 -23.38 2.65 24.11
CA PRO A 583 -23.66 1.59 23.14
C PRO A 583 -22.38 0.92 22.65
N VAL A 584 -22.40 -0.41 22.60
CA VAL A 584 -21.31 -1.26 22.08
C VAL A 584 -21.87 -2.15 20.97
N GLN A 585 -21.48 -1.85 19.74
CA GLN A 585 -21.77 -2.71 18.59
C GLN A 585 -20.87 -3.95 18.62
N CYS A 586 -21.48 -5.13 18.62
CA CYS A 586 -20.81 -6.42 18.61
C CYS A 586 -21.06 -7.10 17.27
N CYS A 587 -20.00 -7.48 16.56
CA CYS A 587 -20.06 -8.13 15.26
C CYS A 587 -19.21 -9.39 15.26
N ALA A 588 -19.86 -10.55 15.31
CA ALA A 588 -19.18 -11.84 15.30
C ALA A 588 -18.68 -12.17 13.89
N GLN A 589 -17.37 -12.37 13.73
CA GLN A 589 -16.71 -12.56 12.44
C GLN A 589 -15.56 -13.59 12.55
N PRO A 590 -15.18 -14.30 11.46
CA PRO A 590 -14.07 -15.24 11.46
C PRO A 590 -12.71 -14.51 11.43
N THR A 591 -12.37 -13.83 12.52
CA THR A 591 -11.21 -12.94 12.60
C THR A 591 -9.85 -13.64 12.75
N ASN A 592 -9.82 -14.98 12.73
CA ASN A 592 -8.62 -15.80 12.95
C ASN A 592 -7.89 -15.52 14.29
N GLY A 593 -8.66 -15.43 15.37
CA GLY A 593 -8.13 -15.24 16.73
C GLY A 593 -7.63 -13.82 17.02
N LEU A 594 -8.19 -12.84 16.32
CA LEU A 594 -7.96 -11.41 16.54
C LEU A 594 -9.23 -10.72 17.06
N VAL A 595 -9.02 -9.73 17.92
CA VAL A 595 -10.06 -8.80 18.37
C VAL A 595 -9.73 -7.41 17.83
N TYR A 596 -10.71 -6.78 17.19
CA TYR A 596 -10.64 -5.39 16.76
C TYR A 596 -11.56 -4.54 17.61
N PHE A 597 -11.01 -3.48 18.19
CA PHE A 597 -11.76 -2.55 19.02
C PHE A 597 -11.73 -1.15 18.42
N ARG A 598 -12.90 -0.51 18.41
CA ARG A 598 -13.05 0.91 18.08
C ARG A 598 -13.85 1.63 19.14
N ALA A 599 -13.48 2.88 19.39
CA ALA A 599 -14.29 3.82 20.15
C ALA A 599 -14.37 5.14 19.38
N PHE A 600 -15.55 5.76 19.34
CA PHE A 600 -15.76 7.05 18.70
C PHE A 600 -16.25 8.05 19.75
N ALA A 601 -15.47 9.11 19.97
CA ALA A 601 -15.80 10.19 20.90
C ALA A 601 -16.14 11.48 20.15
N SER A 602 -17.28 12.09 20.46
CA SER A 602 -17.74 13.31 19.78
C SER A 602 -16.87 14.53 20.08
N LEU A 603 -16.64 15.37 19.06
CA LEU A 603 -15.95 16.65 19.17
C LEU A 603 -16.88 17.84 19.52
N ASN A 604 -18.18 17.62 19.68
CA ASN A 604 -19.17 18.70 19.81
C ASN A 604 -18.94 19.66 21.00
N THR A 605 -18.25 19.21 22.04
CA THR A 605 -17.94 20.08 23.19
C THR A 605 -16.57 20.74 23.11
N VAL A 606 -15.74 20.39 22.11
CA VAL A 606 -14.41 20.97 21.92
C VAL A 606 -14.55 22.40 21.38
N PRO A 607 -13.95 23.40 22.05
CA PRO A 607 -13.91 24.77 21.56
C PRO A 607 -13.34 24.85 20.13
N GLU A 608 -13.94 25.68 19.29
CA GLU A 608 -13.60 25.73 17.85
C GLU A 608 -12.13 26.12 17.62
N GLU A 609 -11.55 26.95 18.49
CA GLU A 609 -10.14 27.34 18.41
C GLU A 609 -9.14 26.20 18.66
N LEU A 610 -9.62 25.07 19.20
CA LEU A 610 -8.82 23.87 19.42
C LEU A 610 -8.95 22.85 18.29
N ARG A 611 -9.95 22.97 17.40
CA ARG A 611 -10.19 22.00 16.31
C ARG A 611 -8.96 21.77 15.41
N PRO A 612 -8.22 22.81 14.97
CA PRO A 612 -7.02 22.59 14.14
C PRO A 612 -5.91 21.78 14.83
N TYR A 613 -5.93 21.66 16.16
CA TYR A 613 -4.94 20.91 16.93
C TYR A 613 -5.39 19.48 17.24
N VAL A 614 -6.61 19.08 16.86
CA VAL A 614 -7.12 17.72 17.07
C VAL A 614 -6.33 16.67 16.27
N PRO A 615 -5.97 16.87 14.99
CA PRO A 615 -5.14 15.90 14.27
C PRO A 615 -3.79 15.67 14.95
N LEU A 616 -3.13 16.74 15.42
CA LEU A 616 -1.89 16.65 16.18
C LEU A 616 -2.08 15.95 17.53
N PHE A 617 -3.15 16.27 18.26
CA PHE A 617 -3.49 15.54 19.48
C PHE A 617 -3.63 14.04 19.24
N CYS A 618 -4.32 13.66 18.16
CA CYS A 618 -4.53 12.27 17.78
C CYS A 618 -3.21 11.56 17.41
N SER A 619 -2.30 12.23 16.69
CA SER A 619 -1.04 11.62 16.23
C SER A 619 -0.05 11.33 17.37
N VAL A 620 -0.11 12.09 18.47
CA VAL A 620 0.80 11.96 19.62
C VAL A 620 0.21 11.22 20.82
N LEU A 621 -1.12 11.13 20.94
CA LEU A 621 -1.80 10.60 22.13
C LEU A 621 -1.30 9.21 22.57
N THR A 622 -1.03 8.32 21.62
CA THR A 622 -0.59 6.95 21.88
C THR A 622 0.93 6.79 21.87
N LYS A 623 1.69 7.90 21.91
CA LYS A 623 3.15 7.93 21.70
C LYS A 623 3.93 8.80 22.71
N LEU A 624 3.26 9.43 23.68
CA LEU A 624 3.87 10.32 24.69
C LEU A 624 4.06 9.66 26.07
N GLY A 625 3.60 8.43 26.26
CA GLY A 625 3.55 7.74 27.56
C GLY A 625 2.18 7.83 28.23
N CYS A 626 1.91 6.91 29.14
CA CYS A 626 0.66 6.84 29.89
C CYS A 626 0.87 6.22 31.28
N GLY A 627 0.24 6.80 32.30
CA GLY A 627 0.33 6.32 33.68
C GLY A 627 1.78 6.29 34.18
N SER A 628 2.22 5.10 34.64
CA SER A 628 3.60 4.86 35.05
C SER A 628 4.56 4.67 33.88
N LEU A 629 4.05 4.35 32.68
CA LEU A 629 4.87 4.08 31.50
C LEU A 629 5.34 5.39 30.86
N ASP A 630 6.65 5.52 30.64
CA ASP A 630 7.18 6.52 29.73
C ASP A 630 6.87 6.19 28.26
N TYR A 631 7.31 7.03 27.32
CA TYR A 631 7.00 6.85 25.90
C TYR A 631 7.66 5.61 25.27
N ARG A 632 8.82 5.15 25.79
CA ARG A 632 9.52 3.96 25.30
C ARG A 632 8.87 2.70 25.86
N GLU A 633 8.58 2.70 27.14
CA GLU A 633 7.85 1.62 27.81
C GLU A 633 6.45 1.45 27.22
N GLN A 634 5.74 2.55 26.95
CA GLN A 634 4.44 2.51 26.28
C GLN A 634 4.57 1.91 24.87
N ALA A 635 5.52 2.37 24.06
CA ALA A 635 5.72 1.85 22.71
C ALA A 635 6.03 0.34 22.72
N GLN A 636 6.89 -0.11 23.65
CA GLN A 636 7.23 -1.50 23.85
C GLN A 636 6.01 -2.34 24.24
N GLN A 637 5.20 -1.88 25.20
CA GLN A 637 3.96 -2.58 25.59
C GLN A 637 2.94 -2.64 24.45
N VAL A 638 2.82 -1.56 23.68
CA VAL A 638 1.95 -1.52 22.49
C VAL A 638 2.37 -2.58 21.47
N GLU A 639 3.65 -2.68 21.13
CA GLU A 639 4.15 -3.66 20.16
C GLU A 639 4.07 -5.10 20.67
N LEU A 640 4.33 -5.32 21.96
CA LEU A 640 4.29 -6.65 22.59
C LEU A 640 2.87 -7.20 22.79
N LYS A 641 1.87 -6.33 22.97
CA LYS A 641 0.51 -6.73 23.34
C LYS A 641 -0.52 -6.50 22.25
N THR A 642 -0.24 -5.65 21.27
CA THR A 642 -1.24 -5.25 20.26
C THR A 642 -0.64 -5.23 18.85
N GLY A 643 -1.49 -5.08 17.84
CA GLY A 643 -1.09 -4.78 16.47
C GLY A 643 -1.02 -3.29 16.17
N GLY A 644 -1.14 -2.43 17.20
CA GLY A 644 -1.14 -0.98 17.08
C GLY A 644 -2.36 -0.34 17.76
N LEU A 645 -2.14 0.88 18.29
CA LEU A 645 -3.17 1.77 18.82
C LEU A 645 -3.09 3.11 18.07
N ALA A 646 -4.19 3.53 17.48
CA ALA A 646 -4.28 4.77 16.74
C ALA A 646 -5.49 5.61 17.17
N ALA A 647 -5.36 6.93 17.03
CA ALA A 647 -6.45 7.88 17.11
C ALA A 647 -6.44 8.72 15.82
N SER A 648 -7.62 9.03 15.28
CA SER A 648 -7.74 9.88 14.10
C SER A 648 -9.02 10.72 14.14
N PRO A 649 -8.97 12.02 13.80
CA PRO A 649 -10.18 12.82 13.64
C PRO A 649 -11.01 12.33 12.45
N GLN A 650 -12.33 12.46 12.54
CA GLN A 650 -13.29 12.07 11.51
C GLN A 650 -14.35 13.15 11.35
N VAL A 651 -14.72 13.40 10.09
CA VAL A 651 -15.90 14.17 9.69
C VAL A 651 -16.80 13.22 8.92
N LEU A 652 -18.01 12.97 9.43
CA LEU A 652 -18.96 12.02 8.87
C LEU A 652 -20.19 12.80 8.38
N PRO A 653 -20.31 13.07 7.06
CA PRO A 653 -21.50 13.70 6.50
C PRO A 653 -22.75 12.88 6.78
N ASP A 654 -23.86 13.56 7.01
CA ASP A 654 -25.18 12.94 7.11
C ASP A 654 -25.67 12.45 5.75
N ASP A 655 -26.44 11.37 5.74
CA ASP A 655 -26.94 10.73 4.53
C ASP A 655 -28.15 11.46 3.90
N THR A 656 -28.77 12.38 4.63
CA THR A 656 -30.01 13.07 4.22
C THR A 656 -29.85 14.60 4.08
N HIS A 657 -28.88 15.21 4.76
CA HIS A 657 -28.69 16.67 4.77
C HIS A 657 -27.22 17.09 4.53
N LEU A 658 -26.99 17.97 3.56
CA LEU A 658 -25.64 18.39 3.13
C LEU A 658 -24.88 19.21 4.19
N ASP A 659 -25.57 20.09 4.92
CA ASP A 659 -24.96 20.96 5.95
C ASP A 659 -25.05 20.34 7.34
N THR A 660 -24.97 19.02 7.40
CA THR A 660 -25.21 18.23 8.59
C THR A 660 -24.17 17.12 8.64
N TYR A 661 -23.42 17.06 9.74
CA TYR A 661 -22.35 16.09 9.90
C TYR A 661 -22.10 15.77 11.38
N GLU A 662 -21.52 14.59 11.62
CA GLU A 662 -20.94 14.21 12.89
C GLU A 662 -19.42 14.45 12.87
N GLN A 663 -18.88 15.00 13.96
CA GLN A 663 -17.45 15.20 14.16
C GLN A 663 -16.99 14.46 15.40
N GLY A 664 -15.86 13.75 15.31
CA GLY A 664 -15.34 12.98 16.42
C GLY A 664 -13.91 12.50 16.21
N VAL A 665 -13.41 11.80 17.21
CA VAL A 665 -12.14 11.07 17.13
C VAL A 665 -12.45 9.58 17.19
N LEU A 666 -11.94 8.84 16.21
CA LEU A 666 -11.95 7.39 16.17
C LEU A 666 -10.67 6.86 16.81
N PHE A 667 -10.81 6.11 17.89
CA PHE A 667 -9.76 5.30 18.50
C PHE A 667 -9.87 3.89 17.94
N SER A 668 -8.78 3.32 17.45
CA SER A 668 -8.75 2.02 16.78
C SER A 668 -7.57 1.18 17.25
N SER A 669 -7.80 -0.11 17.47
CA SER A 669 -6.77 -1.07 17.86
C SER A 669 -7.14 -2.49 17.47
N LEU A 670 -6.13 -3.35 17.43
CA LEU A 670 -6.31 -4.79 17.31
C LEU A 670 -5.32 -5.55 18.21
N CYS A 671 -5.67 -6.76 18.62
CA CYS A 671 -4.77 -7.66 19.35
C CYS A 671 -5.17 -9.12 19.12
N LEU A 672 -4.30 -10.04 19.49
CA LEU A 672 -4.63 -11.47 19.63
C LEU A 672 -5.58 -11.67 20.81
N ASP A 673 -6.47 -12.65 20.72
CA ASP A 673 -7.49 -12.93 21.75
C ASP A 673 -6.93 -12.93 23.18
N ARG A 674 -5.75 -13.55 23.37
CA ARG A 674 -5.05 -13.65 24.67
C ARG A 674 -4.58 -12.32 25.26
N ASN A 675 -4.36 -11.31 24.43
CA ASN A 675 -3.84 -9.99 24.82
C ASN A 675 -4.94 -8.93 24.98
N LEU A 676 -6.22 -9.30 24.81
CA LEU A 676 -7.34 -8.37 24.93
C LEU A 676 -7.40 -7.60 26.27
N PRO A 677 -7.15 -8.23 27.44
CA PRO A 677 -7.09 -7.49 28.70
C PRO A 677 -5.98 -6.43 28.72
N ASP A 678 -4.80 -6.76 28.18
CA ASP A 678 -3.66 -5.83 28.10
C ASP A 678 -3.98 -4.65 27.17
N MET A 679 -4.61 -4.89 26.01
CA MET A 679 -5.04 -3.85 25.09
C MET A 679 -6.03 -2.88 25.74
N MET A 680 -7.03 -3.39 26.47
CA MET A 680 -7.99 -2.54 27.18
C MET A 680 -7.36 -1.78 28.34
N ARG A 681 -6.38 -2.38 29.06
CA ARG A 681 -5.61 -1.68 30.09
C ARG A 681 -4.84 -0.50 29.52
N LEU A 682 -4.15 -0.68 28.38
CA LEU A 682 -3.44 0.41 27.69
C LEU A 682 -4.41 1.54 27.32
N TRP A 683 -5.59 1.23 26.77
CA TRP A 683 -6.60 2.25 26.49
C TRP A 683 -7.09 2.96 27.76
N SER A 684 -7.33 2.24 28.87
CA SER A 684 -7.68 2.84 30.15
C SER A 684 -6.61 3.82 30.64
N GLU A 685 -5.32 3.46 30.55
CA GLU A 685 -4.21 4.33 30.94
C GLU A 685 -4.08 5.55 30.01
N ILE A 686 -4.23 5.37 28.70
CA ILE A 686 -4.17 6.45 27.70
C ILE A 686 -5.31 7.45 27.89
N PHE A 687 -6.52 6.99 28.21
CA PHE A 687 -7.65 7.89 28.43
C PHE A 687 -7.54 8.64 29.76
N ASN A 688 -7.18 7.94 30.83
CA ASN A 688 -7.19 8.51 32.18
C ASN A 688 -5.95 9.34 32.48
N SER A 689 -4.77 8.84 32.12
CA SER A 689 -3.47 9.36 32.55
C SER A 689 -2.43 9.49 31.42
N PRO A 690 -2.74 10.12 30.27
CA PRO A 690 -1.74 10.39 29.24
C PRO A 690 -0.71 11.40 29.75
N ARG A 691 0.58 11.19 29.46
CA ARG A 691 1.68 12.09 29.83
C ARG A 691 1.83 13.24 28.84
N LEU A 692 0.95 14.23 28.95
CA LEU A 692 0.90 15.40 28.05
C LEU A 692 1.91 16.51 28.39
N GLU A 693 2.95 16.16 29.15
CA GLU A 693 4.00 17.08 29.62
C GLU A 693 5.40 16.74 29.04
N GLU A 694 5.50 15.69 28.23
CA GLU A 694 6.75 15.23 27.62
C GLU A 694 7.14 16.10 26.40
N GLU A 695 7.79 17.24 26.65
CA GLU A 695 8.08 18.24 25.61
C GLU A 695 9.07 17.75 24.55
N GLU A 696 10.17 17.11 24.93
CA GLU A 696 11.20 16.68 23.99
C GLU A 696 10.67 15.60 23.03
N ARG A 697 9.95 14.61 23.55
CA ARG A 697 9.26 13.62 22.71
C ARG A 697 8.24 14.28 21.79
N PHE A 698 7.46 15.22 22.30
CA PHE A 698 6.47 15.93 21.51
C PHE A 698 7.11 16.69 20.35
N ARG A 699 8.25 17.35 20.59
CA ARG A 699 9.03 18.05 19.55
C ARG A 699 9.48 17.11 18.44
N VAL A 700 10.01 15.93 18.80
CA VAL A 700 10.40 14.89 17.82
C VAL A 700 9.22 14.47 16.96
N LEU A 701 8.08 14.12 17.59
CA LEU A 701 6.88 13.67 16.87
C LEU A 701 6.29 14.74 15.96
N VAL A 702 6.30 16.01 16.39
CA VAL A 702 5.85 17.16 15.58
C VAL A 702 6.71 17.30 14.33
N LYS A 703 8.04 17.28 14.48
CA LYS A 703 8.98 17.42 13.34
C LYS A 703 8.80 16.28 12.34
N MET A 704 8.71 15.03 12.82
CA MET A 704 8.46 13.86 11.97
C MET A 704 7.14 13.99 11.22
N THR A 705 6.03 14.29 11.92
CA THR A 705 4.71 14.41 11.31
C THR A 705 4.67 15.54 10.26
N ALA A 706 5.32 16.68 10.54
CA ALA A 706 5.38 17.79 9.61
C ALA A 706 6.19 17.44 8.35
N GLN A 707 7.27 16.66 8.49
CA GLN A 707 8.06 16.18 7.36
C GLN A 707 7.27 15.17 6.50
N GLU A 708 6.66 14.16 7.13
CA GLU A 708 5.84 13.15 6.45
C GLU A 708 4.68 13.79 5.65
N LEU A 709 3.99 14.78 6.25
CA LEU A 709 2.91 15.51 5.58
C LEU A 709 3.40 16.33 4.37
N ALA A 710 4.60 16.93 4.46
CA ALA A 710 5.16 17.71 3.35
C ALA A 710 5.60 16.79 2.20
N ASN A 711 6.28 15.68 2.51
CA ASN A 711 6.76 14.72 1.52
C ASN A 711 5.59 14.06 0.77
N GLY A 712 4.46 13.81 1.43
CA GLY A 712 3.28 13.20 0.80
C GLY A 712 2.44 14.12 -0.11
N VAL A 713 2.78 15.41 -0.24
CA VAL A 713 1.99 16.35 -1.06
C VAL A 713 1.96 15.99 -2.55
N PRO A 714 3.09 15.68 -3.22
CA PRO A 714 3.08 15.33 -4.64
C PRO A 714 2.25 14.07 -4.94
N ASP A 715 2.44 13.01 -4.15
CA ASP A 715 1.73 11.73 -4.29
C ASP A 715 0.21 11.89 -4.12
N SER A 716 -0.22 12.73 -3.17
CA SER A 716 -1.63 13.00 -2.88
C SER A 716 -2.13 14.34 -3.43
N GLY A 717 -1.50 14.91 -4.45
CA GLY A 717 -1.78 16.28 -4.92
C GLY A 717 -3.24 16.52 -5.32
N HIS A 718 -3.86 15.53 -5.96
CA HIS A 718 -5.27 15.58 -6.34
C HIS A 718 -6.22 15.56 -5.13
N LEU A 719 -5.89 14.83 -4.05
CA LEU A 719 -6.68 14.79 -2.81
C LEU A 719 -6.60 16.13 -2.06
N TYR A 720 -5.43 16.77 -2.04
CA TYR A 720 -5.28 18.12 -1.49
C TYR A 720 -6.06 19.15 -2.30
N ALA A 721 -6.01 19.07 -3.63
CA ALA A 721 -6.77 19.94 -4.52
C ALA A 721 -8.30 19.77 -4.34
N SER A 722 -8.80 18.53 -4.28
CA SER A 722 -10.22 18.25 -4.07
C SER A 722 -10.71 18.68 -2.70
N THR A 723 -9.92 18.45 -1.65
CA THR A 723 -10.25 18.89 -0.28
C THR A 723 -10.35 20.41 -0.23
N ARG A 724 -9.40 21.12 -0.84
CA ARG A 724 -9.41 22.58 -0.91
C ARG A 724 -10.60 23.11 -1.70
N ALA A 725 -10.91 22.52 -2.84
CA ALA A 725 -12.05 22.93 -3.67
C ALA A 725 -13.40 22.65 -2.98
N GLY A 726 -13.51 21.52 -2.27
CA GLY A 726 -14.71 21.13 -1.52
C GLY A 726 -14.95 21.94 -0.25
N ARG A 727 -13.92 22.61 0.27
CA ARG A 727 -13.96 23.39 1.52
C ARG A 727 -15.15 24.34 1.62
N THR A 728 -15.44 25.08 0.54
CA THR A 728 -16.48 26.12 0.54
C THR A 728 -17.86 25.63 0.10
N LEU A 729 -18.02 24.32 -0.16
CA LEU A 729 -19.27 23.76 -0.68
C LEU A 729 -20.21 23.28 0.43
N ALA A 730 -19.67 22.78 1.54
CA ALA A 730 -20.44 22.30 2.68
C ALA A 730 -19.66 22.47 3.98
N SER A 731 -20.37 22.58 5.11
CA SER A 731 -19.75 22.78 6.43
C SER A 731 -18.79 21.64 6.83
N ALA A 732 -19.07 20.40 6.38
CA ALA A 732 -18.18 19.26 6.57
C ALA A 732 -16.85 19.42 5.80
N GLY A 733 -16.89 20.02 4.60
CA GLY A 733 -15.71 20.27 3.77
C GLY A 733 -14.74 21.25 4.41
N ASP A 734 -15.23 22.29 5.06
CA ASP A 734 -14.38 23.25 5.78
C ASP A 734 -13.62 22.60 6.94
N LEU A 735 -14.30 21.73 7.70
CA LEU A 735 -13.64 20.97 8.77
C LEU A 735 -12.67 19.91 8.23
N GLN A 736 -12.98 19.29 7.09
CA GLN A 736 -12.09 18.32 6.44
C GLN A 736 -10.79 18.98 5.96
N GLU A 737 -10.84 20.18 5.40
CA GLU A 737 -9.63 20.97 5.07
C GLU A 737 -8.81 21.29 6.33
N ALA A 738 -9.46 21.63 7.44
CA ALA A 738 -8.78 21.88 8.70
C ALA A 738 -8.13 20.63 9.31
N PHE A 739 -8.66 19.43 9.04
CA PHE A 739 -8.11 18.17 9.59
C PHE A 739 -7.09 17.47 8.70
N GLY A 740 -7.23 17.54 7.39
CA GLY A 740 -6.39 16.78 6.44
C GLY A 740 -6.05 17.53 5.16
N GLY A 741 -6.37 18.82 5.05
CA GLY A 741 -6.04 19.64 3.89
C GLY A 741 -4.68 20.35 4.01
N MET A 742 -4.40 21.23 3.04
CA MET A 742 -3.15 22.01 3.02
C MET A 742 -3.05 23.01 4.19
N ASP A 743 -4.17 23.42 4.77
CA ASP A 743 -4.18 24.23 5.98
C ASP A 743 -3.55 23.47 7.17
N GLN A 744 -3.79 22.15 7.27
CA GLN A 744 -3.18 21.31 8.29
C GLN A 744 -1.68 21.08 8.05
N VAL A 745 -1.27 20.84 6.80
CA VAL A 745 0.16 20.71 6.43
C VAL A 745 0.93 21.97 6.84
N ARG A 746 0.42 23.15 6.45
CA ARG A 746 1.03 24.44 6.81
C ARG A 746 1.02 24.70 8.32
N LEU A 747 -0.04 24.28 9.03
CA LEU A 747 -0.07 24.39 10.49
C LEU A 747 1.03 23.55 11.13
N MET A 748 1.19 22.30 10.71
CA MET A 748 2.22 21.41 11.24
C MET A 748 3.63 21.92 10.97
N LYS A 749 3.91 22.46 9.77
CA LYS A 749 5.20 23.09 9.45
C LYS A 749 5.51 24.28 10.37
N ARG A 750 4.54 25.19 10.57
CA ARG A 750 4.71 26.32 11.51
C ARG A 750 4.96 25.87 12.94
N ILE A 751 4.26 24.83 13.40
CA ILE A 751 4.48 24.27 14.75
C ILE A 751 5.91 23.68 14.84
N ALA A 752 6.35 22.92 13.83
CA ALA A 752 7.68 22.30 13.82
C ALA A 752 8.84 23.32 13.82
N GLU A 753 8.64 24.49 13.23
CA GLU A 753 9.61 25.60 13.18
C GLU A 753 9.59 26.48 14.44
N THR A 754 8.62 26.29 15.34
CA THR A 754 8.51 27.10 16.55
C THR A 754 9.54 26.68 17.60
N ALA A 755 10.31 27.65 18.11
CA ALA A 755 11.30 27.40 19.16
C ALA A 755 10.66 26.90 20.47
N ASP A 756 9.62 27.57 20.95
CA ASP A 756 8.87 27.19 22.17
C ASP A 756 7.54 26.49 21.83
N LEU A 757 7.48 25.18 22.07
CA LEU A 757 6.27 24.36 21.84
C LEU A 757 5.30 24.37 23.02
N THR A 758 5.67 24.96 24.15
CA THR A 758 4.85 25.02 25.37
C THR A 758 3.41 25.51 25.12
N PRO A 759 3.17 26.58 24.33
CA PRO A 759 1.81 27.06 24.06
C PRO A 759 0.95 26.04 23.30
N VAL A 760 1.56 25.22 22.44
CA VAL A 760 0.89 24.16 21.68
C VAL A 760 0.65 22.96 22.59
N LEU A 761 1.65 22.54 23.36
CA LEU A 761 1.55 21.42 24.30
C LEU A 761 0.44 21.66 25.34
N LYS A 762 0.30 22.89 25.85
CA LYS A 762 -0.77 23.31 26.77
C LYS A 762 -2.19 23.18 26.19
N LYS A 763 -2.35 23.01 24.88
CA LYS A 763 -3.66 22.74 24.25
C LYS A 763 -4.09 21.28 24.41
N LEU A 764 -3.16 20.32 24.52
CA LEU A 764 -3.49 18.90 24.59
C LEU A 764 -4.32 18.55 25.84
N PRO A 765 -4.00 19.03 27.06
CA PRO A 765 -4.85 18.79 28.23
C PRO A 765 -6.25 19.40 28.11
N ARG A 766 -6.39 20.53 27.39
CA ARG A 766 -7.70 21.13 27.11
C ARG A 766 -8.51 20.21 26.20
N ILE A 767 -7.93 19.70 25.12
CA ILE A 767 -8.58 18.75 24.20
C ILE A 767 -8.97 17.46 24.94
N LYS A 768 -8.04 16.89 25.75
CA LYS A 768 -8.28 15.70 26.58
C LYS A 768 -9.57 15.81 27.39
N LYS A 769 -9.80 16.94 28.05
CA LYS A 769 -10.97 17.16 28.92
C LYS A 769 -12.31 16.95 28.22
N HIS A 770 -12.37 17.24 26.93
CA HIS A 770 -13.58 17.13 26.12
C HIS A 770 -13.73 15.76 25.44
N LEU A 771 -12.61 15.09 25.13
CA LEU A 771 -12.59 13.86 24.34
C LEU A 771 -12.45 12.56 25.16
N LEU A 772 -11.54 12.52 26.15
CA LEU A 772 -11.18 11.27 26.83
C LEU A 772 -12.08 11.00 28.04
N ASN A 773 -13.37 10.85 27.78
CA ASN A 773 -14.40 10.56 28.77
C ASN A 773 -15.51 9.68 28.13
N ARG A 774 -16.49 9.26 28.94
CA ARG A 774 -17.60 8.43 28.46
C ARG A 774 -18.90 9.20 28.17
N ASP A 775 -18.89 10.54 28.15
CA ASP A 775 -20.11 11.35 28.04
C ASP A 775 -20.73 11.29 26.64
N SER A 776 -19.91 11.13 25.59
CA SER A 776 -20.36 11.04 24.19
C SER A 776 -19.53 10.01 23.42
N LEU A 777 -19.51 8.79 23.94
CA LEU A 777 -18.75 7.66 23.43
C LEU A 777 -19.69 6.59 22.83
N ARG A 778 -19.29 5.98 21.71
CA ARG A 778 -19.81 4.69 21.25
C ARG A 778 -18.67 3.75 20.91
N CYS A 779 -18.85 2.45 21.06
CA CYS A 779 -17.82 1.46 20.78
C CYS A 779 -18.27 0.43 19.76
N ALA A 780 -17.31 -0.22 19.12
CA ALA A 780 -17.52 -1.37 18.26
C ALA A 780 -16.45 -2.44 18.51
N VAL A 781 -16.86 -3.71 18.46
CA VAL A 781 -16.02 -4.88 18.63
C VAL A 781 -16.28 -5.87 17.50
N ASN A 782 -15.20 -6.30 16.83
CA ASN A 782 -15.22 -7.42 15.90
C ASN A 782 -14.30 -8.52 16.44
N ALA A 783 -14.84 -9.72 16.63
CA ALA A 783 -14.11 -10.87 17.14
C ALA A 783 -14.80 -12.16 16.70
N THR A 784 -14.19 -13.31 16.95
CA THR A 784 -14.85 -14.61 16.77
C THR A 784 -16.08 -14.74 17.68
N PRO A 785 -17.11 -15.52 17.28
CA PRO A 785 -18.26 -15.78 18.14
C PRO A 785 -17.87 -16.30 19.54
N GLN A 786 -16.82 -17.12 19.61
CA GLN A 786 -16.31 -17.71 20.85
C GLN A 786 -15.66 -16.66 21.77
N GLN A 787 -15.01 -15.64 21.17
CA GLN A 787 -14.31 -14.58 21.90
C GLN A 787 -15.23 -13.44 22.36
N MET A 788 -16.39 -13.27 21.71
CA MET A 788 -17.29 -12.14 21.94
C MET A 788 -17.68 -11.91 23.41
N PRO A 789 -18.01 -12.94 24.23
CA PRO A 789 -18.37 -12.71 25.64
C PRO A 789 -17.21 -12.16 26.49
N GLN A 790 -15.98 -12.49 26.14
CA GLN A 790 -14.79 -11.98 26.82
C GLN A 790 -14.50 -10.55 26.39
N ALA A 791 -14.67 -10.25 25.10
CA ALA A 791 -14.51 -8.91 24.56
C ALA A 791 -15.53 -7.91 25.11
N GLN A 792 -16.80 -8.29 25.22
CA GLN A 792 -17.84 -7.47 25.85
C GLN A 792 -17.48 -7.10 27.30
N ARG A 793 -17.02 -8.07 28.10
CA ARG A 793 -16.60 -7.82 29.49
C ARG A 793 -15.38 -6.90 29.58
N ALA A 794 -14.40 -7.08 28.70
CA ALA A 794 -13.20 -6.25 28.67
C ALA A 794 -13.54 -4.79 28.30
N VAL A 795 -14.43 -4.59 27.31
CA VAL A 795 -14.91 -3.26 26.91
C VAL A 795 -15.76 -2.62 28.01
N ASP A 796 -16.65 -3.36 28.68
CA ASP A 796 -17.41 -2.83 29.81
C ASP A 796 -16.48 -2.37 30.95
N GLY A 797 -15.44 -3.15 31.26
CA GLY A 797 -14.39 -2.77 32.21
C GLY A 797 -13.67 -1.48 31.81
N PHE A 798 -13.25 -1.36 30.54
CA PHE A 798 -12.64 -0.14 30.00
C PHE A 798 -13.58 1.07 30.15
N VAL A 799 -14.82 0.98 29.66
CA VAL A 799 -15.77 2.11 29.69
C VAL A 799 -16.11 2.52 31.13
N ARG A 800 -16.21 1.57 32.07
CA ARG A 800 -16.41 1.89 33.50
C ARG A 800 -15.22 2.61 34.13
N SER A 801 -14.00 2.37 33.63
CA SER A 801 -12.79 3.04 34.10
C SER A 801 -12.69 4.51 33.67
N LEU A 802 -13.50 4.94 32.70
CA LEU A 802 -13.46 6.30 32.18
C LEU A 802 -14.22 7.27 33.07
N SER A 803 -13.68 8.49 33.19
CA SER A 803 -14.35 9.58 33.90
C SER A 803 -15.69 9.98 33.24
N ARG A 804 -16.65 10.41 34.07
CA ARG A 804 -17.91 11.04 33.66
C ARG A 804 -17.92 12.48 34.14
N SER A 805 -18.30 13.44 33.30
CA SER A 805 -18.44 14.82 33.75
C SER A 805 -19.64 14.95 34.70
N GLN A 806 -19.44 15.49 35.91
CA GLN A 806 -20.49 15.66 36.93
C GLN A 806 -21.54 16.74 36.61
N LYS A 807 -21.43 17.45 35.48
CA LYS A 807 -22.47 18.39 35.08
C LYS A 807 -23.60 17.63 34.40
N GLU A 808 -24.75 17.54 35.09
CA GLU A 808 -26.04 17.27 34.44
C GLU A 808 -26.16 18.22 33.25
N ARG A 809 -26.14 17.65 32.05
CA ARG A 809 -26.34 18.38 30.81
C ARG A 809 -27.53 17.77 30.12
N LYS A 810 -28.45 18.64 29.69
CA LYS A 810 -29.63 18.28 28.89
C LYS A 810 -29.20 17.29 27.80
N PRO A 811 -30.03 16.28 27.49
CA PRO A 811 -29.72 15.32 26.44
C PRO A 811 -29.43 16.10 25.16
N VAL A 812 -28.15 16.20 24.82
CA VAL A 812 -27.74 16.65 23.50
C VAL A 812 -28.19 15.50 22.62
N ARG A 813 -29.23 15.73 21.81
CA ARG A 813 -29.56 14.81 20.72
C ARG A 813 -28.25 14.50 19.98
N PRO A 814 -28.07 13.30 19.40
CA PRO A 814 -27.00 13.08 18.43
C PRO A 814 -27.30 13.95 17.21
N GLN A 815 -27.02 15.25 17.30
CA GLN A 815 -27.36 16.22 16.28
C GLN A 815 -26.14 17.10 16.05
N VAL A 816 -25.43 16.76 14.97
CA VAL A 816 -25.42 17.59 13.77
C VAL A 816 -25.09 19.06 14.03
N VAL A 817 -23.97 19.51 13.48
CA VAL A 817 -23.69 20.95 13.32
C VAL A 817 -24.55 21.47 12.16
N GLU A 818 -25.69 22.11 12.46
CA GLU A 818 -26.45 22.91 11.50
C GLU A 818 -25.94 24.37 11.55
N LYS A 819 -25.59 24.95 10.39
CA LYS A 819 -25.35 26.40 10.30
C LYS A 819 -26.72 27.11 10.26
N PRO A 820 -26.98 28.13 11.09
CA PRO A 820 -28.21 28.90 10.96
C PRO A 820 -28.23 29.61 9.60
N ALA A 821 -29.38 29.55 8.93
CA ALA A 821 -29.62 30.30 7.69
C ALA A 821 -29.30 31.79 7.91
N PRO A 822 -28.74 32.50 6.90
CA PRO A 822 -28.49 33.92 7.02
C PRO A 822 -29.80 34.66 7.34
N THR A 823 -29.83 35.35 8.47
CA THR A 823 -30.91 36.28 8.81
C THR A 823 -31.01 37.33 7.71
N PRO A 824 -32.20 37.58 7.12
CA PRO A 824 -32.33 38.64 6.14
C PRO A 824 -31.97 39.97 6.79
N ASP A 825 -31.05 40.69 6.17
CA ASP A 825 -30.60 42.00 6.60
C ASP A 825 -31.80 42.92 6.86
N VAL A 826 -31.77 43.55 8.04
CA VAL A 826 -32.65 44.67 8.37
C VAL A 826 -32.32 45.78 7.39
N VAL A 827 -33.17 45.94 6.38
CA VAL A 827 -33.16 47.08 5.47
C VAL A 827 -33.41 48.34 6.30
N CYS A 828 -32.33 49.08 6.59
CA CYS A 828 -32.42 50.48 6.96
C CYS A 828 -33.09 51.23 5.80
N GLY A 829 -34.30 51.73 6.05
CA GLY A 829 -35.01 52.57 5.10
C GLY A 829 -34.36 53.94 5.01
N ASP A 830 -33.74 54.24 3.88
CA ASP A 830 -33.50 55.61 3.45
C ASP A 830 -34.62 56.04 2.51
N LYS A 831 -35.34 57.07 2.95
CA LYS A 831 -36.33 57.80 2.15
C LYS A 831 -35.57 58.63 1.12
N HIS A 832 -35.80 58.34 -0.15
CA HIS A 832 -35.77 59.38 -1.18
C HIS A 832 -36.98 59.26 -2.10
N THR A 833 -37.89 60.21 -1.95
CA THR A 833 -38.95 60.54 -2.90
C THR A 833 -38.37 61.19 -4.16
N PRO A 834 -38.96 60.95 -5.34
CA PRO A 834 -38.48 61.43 -6.63
C PRO A 834 -39.09 62.79 -7.02
N ASP A 835 -38.43 63.50 -7.93
CA ASP A 835 -39.04 64.19 -9.10
C ASP A 835 -37.98 65.03 -9.86
N PRO A 836 -38.14 65.30 -11.16
CA PRO A 836 -39.05 64.71 -12.16
C PRO A 836 -38.35 63.88 -13.24
#